data_AF-A0A2N1U5W9-F1
#
_entry.id   AF-A0A2N1U5W9-F1
#
_cell.length_a   1.000
_cell.length_b   1.000
_cell.length_c   1.000
_cell.angle_alpha   90.00
_cell.angle_beta   90.00
_cell.angle_gamma   90.00
#
_symmetry.space_group_name_H-M   'P 1'
#
loop_
_entity.id
_entity.type
_entity.pdbx_description
1 polymer ?
#
loop_
_entity_poly.entity_id
_entity_poly.type
_entity_poly.pdbx_seq_one_letter_code
_entity_poly.pdbx_strand_id
1 'polypeptide(L)'
;MNSIFRTLEQILKDSEDYISHEAGLFCHGLIADLPPKIVIVTASRRRDRVCEGHQIEFVYHQPKRPREAQAINFHGAEIRIAKLSQALVDIVADSRQTESIEALADLFWRLPYHVGETVELAEKTSNTAHKRILFWALWAGRMRFSGLPKRLERTPVNLFQSDKDAQLWEGSLQVFYPKRLLGLAFARPDVSLADDLADWMRLRSSKRFAAYAMRSEWLPIAGDTRNKPLELLETFFAEELSVMVAEDLTGLLEQLHRQPSDPEPTMSQQFISWVHESSRFVDCVGKKLKTWVRDKLRAGDPRHWEIAFFYAPLTGRVEEAFSRISASAAEIFNSGRFRGLVELCRHAEAGGIEIPRAARILLSRILARLNRFDEALADLDKAGAGEMTEREAVDVAYAAGIINRQAGRLDEAVRLLNDAASLAAKAAMRDSAAAILNAVGNVHLARGELTQARKSYLKAAANFSRDRETPIVANIQTNLGFVEFRSGNLKKADCCFALAARNQKMRNNLQGEITSGIMLARVRLARGQVLPAIEKLLEVERQLSQLAASPDRREIQAIVAWAYELLGQPVVSDQYWKKVEEAGTEAVTPPAEFMIRLFKALHTLIRGELPAAENQFAETAGFGRTSKLQTADVAVAEFYQGLAMYLQKKNAALQLFRQLPAMFFESSDQPFHLFVKVFLGLTFPGAFPEIDLDASLTRLNLTDYYEPVWIFAADQIYCYGSAAAIEMVMSHSDKLAPDLKSLLEQRFSAVRQFFKKRRGAKYARKYYTLIKNGNHTIVSEKHYQNFESEAHRGTLIFNGVTGKLTFSKRVTSIKPGSILHRILACLLSSFPEDVPLEALYESVWGGKYEPEYGRMAVKAAMLRLRKTVQKVCPTARVEGFGAEGQVRIILESPFEAIL
;
A
#
# COMPACT_ATOMS: atom_id res chain seq x y z
N MET A 1 2.67 27.96 29.38
CA MET A 1 3.43 28.04 28.11
C MET A 1 3.11 29.28 27.27
N ASN A 2 1.86 29.77 27.17
CA ASN A 2 1.54 30.95 26.33
C ASN A 2 2.12 32.32 26.78
N SER A 3 2.74 32.44 27.97
CA SER A 3 3.15 33.74 28.52
C SER A 3 4.56 34.15 28.08
N ILE A 4 5.55 33.25 28.17
CA ILE A 4 6.96 33.56 27.88
C ILE A 4 7.22 33.99 26.44
N PHE A 5 6.54 33.39 25.46
CA PHE A 5 6.76 33.72 24.05
C PHE A 5 6.26 35.12 23.68
N ARG A 6 5.23 35.64 24.37
CA ARG A 6 4.82 37.05 24.23
C ARG A 6 5.84 37.99 24.85
N THR A 7 6.47 37.61 25.97
CA THR A 7 7.60 38.37 26.52
C THR A 7 8.77 38.40 25.55
N LEU A 8 9.08 37.27 24.91
CA LEU A 8 10.15 37.17 23.91
C LEU A 8 9.85 38.02 22.68
N GLU A 9 8.62 38.00 22.15
CA GLU A 9 8.17 38.90 21.08
C GLU A 9 8.43 40.37 21.42
N GLN A 10 8.12 40.81 22.65
CA GLN A 10 8.43 42.18 23.11
C GLN A 10 9.94 42.45 23.22
N ILE A 11 10.73 41.48 23.66
CA ILE A 11 12.20 41.61 23.80
C ILE A 11 12.89 41.72 22.44
N LEU A 12 12.36 41.02 21.43
CA LEU A 12 12.88 40.97 20.06
C LEU A 12 12.34 42.09 19.18
N LYS A 13 11.25 42.75 19.60
CA LYS A 13 10.59 43.83 18.86
C LYS A 13 11.60 44.90 18.44
N ASP A 14 11.48 45.34 17.19
CA ASP A 14 12.31 46.40 16.58
C ASP A 14 13.83 46.13 16.62
N SER A 15 14.23 44.86 16.76
CA SER A 15 15.64 44.43 16.75
C SER A 15 15.88 43.32 15.73
N GLU A 16 17.13 43.13 15.30
CA GLU A 16 17.59 41.96 14.53
C GLU A 16 18.09 40.82 15.43
N ASP A 17 17.71 40.86 16.71
CA ASP A 17 17.98 39.79 17.66
C ASP A 17 17.13 38.57 17.31
N TYR A 18 17.61 37.38 17.66
CA TYR A 18 16.90 36.14 17.41
C TYR A 18 17.17 35.12 18.52
N ILE A 19 16.18 34.28 18.80
CA ILE A 19 16.33 33.13 19.72
C ILE A 19 17.16 32.07 19.01
N SER A 20 18.22 31.58 19.66
CA SER A 20 19.15 30.59 19.09
C SER A 20 19.35 29.42 20.06
N HIS A 21 20.36 28.59 19.79
CA HIS A 21 20.72 27.41 20.57
C HIS A 21 19.53 26.45 20.78
N GLU A 22 19.47 25.72 21.90
CA GLU A 22 18.43 24.74 22.20
C GLU A 22 17.03 25.36 22.22
N ALA A 23 16.89 26.64 22.63
CA ALA A 23 15.60 27.34 22.60
C ALA A 23 15.10 27.56 21.16
N GLY A 24 16.01 27.85 20.23
CA GLY A 24 15.69 27.91 18.80
C GLY A 24 15.25 26.54 18.27
N LEU A 25 15.95 25.47 18.67
CA LEU A 25 15.61 24.09 18.28
C LEU A 25 14.25 23.64 18.84
N PHE A 26 13.89 24.04 20.06
CA PHE A 26 12.55 23.85 20.64
C PHE A 26 11.48 24.53 19.78
N CYS A 27 11.71 25.76 19.32
CA CYS A 27 10.77 26.48 18.47
C CYS A 27 10.56 25.82 17.09
N HIS A 28 11.55 25.04 16.61
CA HIS A 28 11.41 24.18 15.42
C HIS A 28 10.68 22.86 15.71
N GLY A 29 10.33 22.57 16.96
CA GLY A 29 9.76 21.27 17.38
C GLY A 29 10.78 20.13 17.41
N LEU A 30 12.09 20.44 17.41
CA LEU A 30 13.17 19.46 17.37
C LEU A 30 13.67 19.03 18.75
N ILE A 31 13.25 19.73 19.81
CA ILE A 31 13.48 19.40 21.21
C ILE A 31 12.14 19.45 21.93
N ALA A 32 11.88 18.51 22.84
CA ALA A 32 10.59 18.36 23.50
C ALA A 32 10.29 19.46 24.52
N ASP A 33 11.32 19.92 25.24
CA ASP A 33 11.19 20.87 26.35
C ASP A 33 11.93 22.17 26.06
N LEU A 34 11.33 23.29 26.47
CA LEU A 34 11.98 24.60 26.41
C LEU A 34 13.08 24.65 27.48
N PRO A 35 14.35 24.91 27.12
CA PRO A 35 15.43 24.94 28.10
C PRO A 35 15.21 26.02 29.17
N PRO A 36 15.73 25.81 30.39
CA PRO A 36 15.66 26.80 31.46
C PRO A 36 16.40 28.09 31.09
N LYS A 37 17.45 27.97 30.27
CA LYS A 37 18.21 29.08 29.69
C LYS A 37 17.78 29.33 28.24
N ILE A 38 17.31 30.53 27.94
CA ILE A 38 16.92 30.97 26.60
C ILE A 38 17.99 31.92 26.08
N VAL A 39 18.73 31.48 25.07
CA VAL A 39 19.78 32.29 24.44
C VAL A 39 19.20 33.15 23.34
N ILE A 40 19.41 34.47 23.44
CA ILE A 40 19.11 35.44 22.40
C ILE A 40 20.42 35.99 21.85
N VAL A 41 20.64 35.80 20.55
CA VAL A 41 21.81 36.33 19.86
C VAL A 41 21.54 37.77 19.46
N THR A 42 22.40 38.68 19.90
CA THR A 42 22.22 40.12 19.72
C THR A 42 23.40 40.79 19.04
N ALA A 43 23.10 41.84 18.27
CA ALA A 43 24.11 42.71 17.64
C ALA A 43 24.54 43.89 18.55
N SER A 44 24.00 43.98 19.77
CA SER A 44 24.31 45.03 20.75
C SER A 44 24.52 44.42 22.13
N ARG A 45 25.28 45.06 23.01
CA ARG A 45 25.47 44.54 24.38
C ARG A 45 24.19 44.74 25.19
N ARG A 46 23.53 43.63 25.55
CA ARG A 46 22.35 43.60 26.42
C ARG A 46 22.68 42.86 27.72
N ARG A 47 21.94 43.15 28.79
CA ARG A 47 22.08 42.47 30.09
C ARG A 47 21.08 41.32 30.20
N ASP A 48 21.59 40.19 30.68
CA ASP A 48 20.81 39.00 31.02
C ASP A 48 19.74 39.34 32.06
N ARG A 49 18.66 38.56 32.03
CA ARG A 49 17.51 38.76 32.93
C ARG A 49 16.71 37.48 33.10
N VAL A 50 15.93 37.41 34.16
CA VAL A 50 15.00 36.30 34.41
C VAL A 50 13.59 36.75 34.02
N CYS A 51 12.93 35.97 33.16
CA CYS A 51 11.56 36.21 32.74
C CYS A 51 10.76 34.93 32.91
N GLU A 52 9.69 35.00 33.70
CA GLU A 52 8.72 33.90 33.88
C GLU A 52 9.37 32.54 34.24
N GLY A 53 10.43 32.56 35.06
CA GLY A 53 11.15 31.35 35.48
C GLY A 53 12.24 30.88 34.52
N HIS A 54 12.40 31.53 33.35
CA HIS A 54 13.49 31.26 32.40
C HIS A 54 14.59 32.32 32.50
N GLN A 55 15.84 31.89 32.40
CA GLN A 55 17.00 32.78 32.31
C GLN A 55 17.22 33.18 30.85
N ILE A 56 16.98 34.45 30.52
CA ILE A 56 17.26 35.01 29.20
C ILE A 56 18.71 35.52 29.20
N GLU A 57 19.53 34.92 28.35
CA GLU A 57 20.93 35.27 28.19
C GLU A 57 21.17 35.90 26.82
N PHE A 58 21.81 37.06 26.81
CA PHE A 58 22.11 37.80 25.58
C PHE A 58 23.55 37.54 25.14
N VAL A 59 23.71 36.81 24.04
CA VAL A 59 25.02 36.52 23.46
C VAL A 59 25.31 37.52 22.36
N TYR A 60 26.33 38.35 22.60
CA TYR A 60 26.78 39.34 21.62
C TYR A 60 27.58 38.67 20.50
N HIS A 61 27.08 38.77 19.27
CA HIS A 61 27.82 38.43 18.06
C HIS A 61 28.18 39.70 17.30
N GLN A 62 29.41 39.77 16.79
CA GLN A 62 29.83 40.90 15.97
C GLN A 62 28.94 41.01 14.73
N PRO A 63 28.63 42.22 14.25
CA PRO A 63 27.73 42.42 13.09
C PRO A 63 28.16 41.71 11.80
N LYS A 64 29.45 41.38 11.65
CA LYS A 64 30.01 40.68 10.48
C LYS A 64 29.78 39.16 10.51
N ARG A 65 29.40 38.59 11.66
CA ARG A 65 29.09 37.17 11.78
C ARG A 65 27.77 36.88 11.05
N PRO A 66 27.63 35.74 10.36
CA PRO A 66 26.35 35.33 9.79
C PRO A 66 25.22 35.30 10.82
N ARG A 67 24.01 35.69 10.40
CA ARG A 67 22.79 35.76 11.23
C ARG A 67 21.61 35.17 10.46
N GLU A 68 21.67 33.89 10.14
CA GLU A 68 20.58 33.21 9.45
C GLU A 68 19.42 32.89 10.39
N ALA A 69 18.41 33.75 10.39
CA ALA A 69 17.22 33.64 11.20
C ALA A 69 15.94 33.77 10.36
N GLN A 70 14.82 33.28 10.89
CA GLN A 70 13.51 33.35 10.27
C GLN A 70 12.45 33.81 11.28
N ALA A 71 11.42 34.51 10.80
CA ALA A 71 10.26 34.88 11.59
C ALA A 71 9.26 33.72 11.59
N ILE A 72 8.70 33.40 12.76
CA ILE A 72 7.66 32.38 12.91
C ILE A 72 6.54 32.91 13.82
N ASN A 73 5.34 32.37 13.64
CA ASN A 73 4.26 32.53 14.59
C ASN A 73 4.23 31.29 15.50
N PHE A 74 4.62 31.47 16.77
CA PHE A 74 4.73 30.37 17.73
C PHE A 74 3.83 30.64 18.94
N HIS A 75 2.83 29.78 19.16
CA HIS A 75 1.79 29.97 20.18
C HIS A 75 1.11 31.36 20.16
N GLY A 76 0.97 31.97 18.97
CA GLY A 76 0.33 33.27 18.79
C GLY A 76 1.23 34.49 19.08
N ALA A 77 2.55 34.29 19.19
CA ALA A 77 3.55 35.35 19.28
C ALA A 77 4.42 35.35 18.01
N GLU A 78 4.72 36.53 17.45
CA GLU A 78 5.65 36.69 16.34
C GLU A 78 7.08 36.81 16.87
N ILE A 79 7.88 35.77 16.66
CA ILE A 79 9.27 35.71 17.15
C ILE A 79 10.23 35.41 16.01
N ARG A 80 11.47 35.91 16.13
CA ARG A 80 12.57 35.57 15.23
C ARG A 80 13.45 34.50 15.87
N ILE A 81 13.67 33.41 15.15
CA ILE A 81 14.49 32.28 15.60
C ILE A 81 15.60 31.96 14.61
N ALA A 82 16.72 31.44 15.09
CA ALA A 82 17.80 30.93 14.24
C ALA A 82 17.27 29.79 13.36
N LYS A 83 17.73 29.70 12.10
CA LYS A 83 17.58 28.47 11.32
C LYS A 83 18.37 27.34 12.01
N LEU A 84 18.02 26.09 11.73
CA LEU A 84 18.67 24.91 12.34
C LEU A 84 20.20 24.95 12.23
N SER A 85 20.75 25.19 11.04
CA SER A 85 22.20 25.27 10.80
C SER A 85 22.85 26.41 11.61
N GLN A 86 22.21 27.56 11.71
CA GLN A 86 22.68 28.70 12.53
C GLN A 86 22.65 28.37 14.01
N ALA A 87 21.58 27.77 14.52
CA ALA A 87 21.49 27.36 15.92
C ALA A 87 22.63 26.41 16.30
N LEU A 88 22.95 25.43 15.45
CA LEU A 88 24.06 24.49 15.68
C LEU A 88 25.44 25.18 15.64
N VAL A 89 25.67 26.08 14.67
CA VAL A 89 26.91 26.86 14.61
C VAL A 89 27.06 27.76 15.83
N ASP A 90 25.96 28.36 16.29
CA ASP A 90 25.95 29.19 17.49
C ASP A 90 26.31 28.40 18.74
N ILE A 91 25.68 27.24 18.96
CA ILE A 91 26.01 26.33 20.07
C ILE A 91 27.50 25.97 20.08
N VAL A 92 28.07 25.66 18.91
CA VAL A 92 29.47 25.23 18.79
C VAL A 92 30.46 26.38 18.93
N ALA A 93 30.12 27.56 18.43
CA ALA A 93 30.96 28.76 18.55
C ALA A 93 30.95 29.30 19.99
N ASP A 94 29.80 29.22 20.65
CA ASP A 94 29.54 29.78 21.97
C ASP A 94 29.68 28.70 23.06
N SER A 95 30.38 27.59 22.77
CA SER A 95 30.52 26.35 23.55
C SER A 95 30.97 26.47 25.02
N ARG A 96 31.24 27.68 25.52
CA ARG A 96 31.36 27.94 26.97
C ARG A 96 30.01 27.82 27.67
N GLN A 97 28.91 27.74 26.92
CA GLN A 97 27.54 27.80 27.41
C GLN A 97 26.77 26.48 27.34
N THR A 98 27.34 25.44 26.75
CA THR A 98 26.71 24.11 26.59
C THR A 98 26.82 23.26 27.85
N GLU A 99 25.72 22.59 28.24
CA GLU A 99 25.61 21.82 29.49
C GLU A 99 26.51 20.57 29.53
N SER A 100 26.69 19.86 28.41
CA SER A 100 27.61 18.72 28.31
C SER A 100 28.02 18.41 26.86
N ILE A 101 29.13 17.69 26.68
CA ILE A 101 29.59 17.26 25.35
C ILE A 101 28.73 16.14 24.78
N GLU A 102 28.10 15.34 25.65
CA GLU A 102 27.16 14.28 25.30
C GLU A 102 25.86 14.86 24.72
N ALA A 103 25.36 15.96 25.28
CA ALA A 103 24.23 16.69 24.72
C ALA A 103 24.55 17.23 23.33
N LEU A 104 25.76 17.78 23.14
CA LEU A 104 26.20 18.24 21.83
C LEU A 104 26.32 17.09 20.82
N ALA A 105 26.87 15.96 21.24
CA ALA A 105 26.95 14.75 20.44
C ALA A 105 25.56 14.27 20.00
N ASP A 106 24.58 14.27 20.90
CA ASP A 106 23.18 13.91 20.61
C ASP A 106 22.57 14.83 19.55
N LEU A 107 22.76 16.15 19.65
CA LEU A 107 22.24 17.11 18.67
C LEU A 107 22.76 16.82 17.24
N PHE A 108 24.08 16.67 17.09
CA PHE A 108 24.66 16.35 15.78
C PHE A 108 24.33 14.94 15.31
N TRP A 109 24.08 14.02 16.24
CA TRP A 109 23.67 12.66 15.91
C TRP A 109 22.25 12.61 15.36
N ARG A 110 21.26 13.24 16.01
CA ARG A 110 19.83 13.04 15.70
C ARG A 110 19.19 14.10 14.81
N LEU A 111 19.71 15.33 14.76
CA LEU A 111 19.00 16.41 14.08
C LEU A 111 19.15 16.37 12.55
N PRO A 112 18.11 16.72 11.77
CA PRO A 112 18.12 16.69 10.31
C PRO A 112 18.74 17.97 9.70
N TYR A 113 19.96 18.33 10.11
CA TYR A 113 20.62 19.54 9.59
C TYR A 113 21.31 19.30 8.24
N HIS A 114 21.40 20.36 7.43
CA HIS A 114 22.09 20.32 6.14
C HIS A 114 23.60 20.55 6.32
N VAL A 115 24.40 19.49 6.17
CA VAL A 115 25.83 19.49 6.50
C VAL A 115 26.61 20.57 5.75
N GLY A 116 26.39 20.71 4.45
CA GLY A 116 27.12 21.69 3.62
C GLY A 116 26.86 23.13 4.05
N GLU A 117 25.59 23.45 4.36
CA GLU A 117 25.19 24.78 4.84
C GLU A 117 25.80 25.06 6.22
N THR A 118 25.72 24.11 7.14
CA THR A 118 26.29 24.25 8.48
C THR A 118 27.81 24.44 8.44
N VAL A 119 28.52 23.70 7.58
CA VAL A 119 29.98 23.83 7.42
C VAL A 119 30.38 25.19 6.85
N GLU A 120 29.68 25.66 5.80
CA GLU A 120 29.92 26.97 5.18
C GLU A 120 29.65 28.11 6.18
N LEU A 121 28.57 28.00 6.94
CA LEU A 121 28.21 28.98 7.95
C LEU A 121 29.24 29.05 9.09
N ALA A 122 29.76 27.88 9.49
CA ALA A 122 30.81 27.78 10.50
C ALA A 122 32.14 28.38 10.01
N GLU A 123 32.47 28.18 8.73
CA GLU A 123 33.65 28.79 8.08
C GLU A 123 33.60 30.32 8.16
N LYS A 124 32.46 30.90 7.79
CA LYS A 124 32.21 32.35 7.86
C LYS A 124 32.14 32.88 9.29
N THR A 125 31.98 32.01 10.28
CA THR A 125 31.88 32.38 11.70
C THR A 125 33.25 32.49 12.35
N SER A 126 34.06 31.43 12.32
CA SER A 126 35.46 31.45 12.80
C SER A 126 36.17 30.13 12.45
N ASN A 127 37.51 30.15 12.40
CA ASN A 127 38.31 28.93 12.24
C ASN A 127 38.01 27.88 13.33
N THR A 128 37.79 28.31 14.58
CA THR A 128 37.40 27.43 15.69
C THR A 128 36.05 26.75 15.45
N ALA A 129 35.03 27.52 15.07
CA ALA A 129 33.69 26.98 14.78
C ALA A 129 33.73 26.01 13.60
N HIS A 130 34.44 26.37 12.53
CA HIS A 130 34.59 25.55 11.34
C HIS A 130 35.16 24.16 11.67
N LYS A 131 36.28 24.10 12.38
CA LYS A 131 36.92 22.82 12.76
C LYS A 131 36.06 21.95 13.65
N ARG A 132 35.33 22.56 14.60
CA ARG A 132 34.43 21.83 15.49
C ARG A 132 33.21 21.28 14.75
N ILE A 133 32.64 22.03 13.81
CA ILE A 133 31.53 21.56 12.97
C ILE A 133 31.98 20.44 12.04
N LEU A 134 33.17 20.55 11.44
CA LEU A 134 33.75 19.45 10.65
C LEU A 134 33.96 18.20 11.50
N PHE A 135 34.47 18.34 12.74
CA PHE A 135 34.59 17.23 13.68
C PHE A 135 33.24 16.56 13.93
N TRP A 136 32.22 17.34 14.31
CA TRP A 136 30.91 16.79 14.63
C TRP A 136 30.23 16.15 13.41
N ALA A 137 30.38 16.72 12.22
CA ALA A 137 29.87 16.12 11.00
C ALA A 137 30.53 14.77 10.67
N LEU A 138 31.85 14.65 10.87
CA LEU A 138 32.56 13.37 10.67
C LEU A 138 32.20 12.37 11.76
N TRP A 139 32.28 12.78 13.01
CA TRP A 139 31.96 11.94 14.16
C TRP A 139 30.52 11.42 14.05
N ALA A 140 29.55 12.26 13.72
CA ALA A 140 28.14 11.87 13.57
C ALA A 140 27.85 11.05 12.29
N GLY A 141 28.86 10.75 11.46
CA GLY A 141 28.67 10.00 10.22
C GLY A 141 27.88 10.76 9.15
N ARG A 142 27.88 12.09 9.21
CA ARG A 142 27.15 12.97 8.27
C ARG A 142 28.03 13.44 7.11
N MET A 143 29.33 13.17 7.17
CA MET A 143 30.32 13.56 6.16
C MET A 143 31.35 12.45 5.97
N ARG A 144 31.90 12.36 4.74
CA ARG A 144 32.99 11.44 4.40
C ARG A 144 34.34 12.10 4.64
N PHE A 145 35.37 11.31 4.86
CA PHE A 145 36.76 11.79 4.94
C PHE A 145 37.18 12.58 3.69
N SER A 146 36.75 12.14 2.50
CA SER A 146 36.99 12.84 1.23
C SER A 146 36.29 14.21 1.11
N GLY A 147 35.32 14.49 1.98
CA GLY A 147 34.64 15.79 2.07
C GLY A 147 35.41 16.83 2.88
N LEU A 148 36.56 16.48 3.47
CA LEU A 148 37.39 17.43 4.21
C LEU A 148 37.97 18.53 3.29
N PRO A 149 38.04 19.79 3.76
CA PRO A 149 38.70 20.86 3.03
C PRO A 149 40.18 20.55 2.76
N LYS A 150 40.67 20.89 1.56
CA LYS A 150 42.07 20.62 1.16
C LYS A 150 43.11 21.35 2.03
N ARG A 151 42.73 22.46 2.67
CA ARG A 151 43.59 23.25 3.56
C ARG A 151 42.77 23.70 4.76
N LEU A 152 43.27 23.37 5.96
CA LEU A 152 42.78 23.88 7.24
C LEU A 152 43.94 24.61 7.94
N GLU A 153 43.62 25.64 8.72
CA GLU A 153 44.64 26.32 9.53
C GLU A 153 45.32 25.35 10.49
N ARG A 154 46.61 25.52 10.76
CA ARG A 154 47.38 24.62 11.64
C ARG A 154 47.16 24.86 13.13
N THR A 155 46.49 25.94 13.51
CA THR A 155 46.25 26.31 14.91
C THR A 155 45.40 25.25 15.60
N PRO A 156 45.89 24.54 16.63
CA PRO A 156 45.11 23.50 17.29
C PRO A 156 43.86 24.07 17.98
N VAL A 157 42.77 23.32 17.93
CA VAL A 157 41.49 23.70 18.56
C VAL A 157 41.04 22.60 19.52
N ASN A 158 40.67 22.97 20.75
CA ASN A 158 39.97 22.05 21.65
C ASN A 158 38.49 21.98 21.23
N LEU A 159 38.00 20.76 21.00
CA LEU A 159 36.60 20.51 20.65
C LEU A 159 35.66 21.07 21.71
N PHE A 160 35.99 20.84 22.98
CA PHE A 160 35.24 21.28 24.14
C PHE A 160 36.20 21.87 25.18
N GLN A 161 35.84 23.01 25.79
CA GLN A 161 36.70 23.68 26.77
C GLN A 161 36.45 23.10 28.18
N SER A 162 37.48 23.06 29.02
CA SER A 162 37.40 22.66 30.43
C SER A 162 36.95 21.21 30.68
N ASP A 163 37.20 20.32 29.72
CA ASP A 163 36.93 18.89 29.86
C ASP A 163 38.02 18.19 30.70
N LYS A 164 37.64 17.30 31.62
CA LYS A 164 38.56 16.57 32.51
C LYS A 164 39.03 15.22 31.97
N ASP A 165 38.50 14.77 30.84
CA ASP A 165 38.83 13.49 30.23
C ASP A 165 40.11 13.55 29.38
N ALA A 166 40.70 12.38 29.14
CA ALA A 166 41.89 12.23 28.30
C ALA A 166 41.62 12.79 26.90
N GLN A 167 42.50 13.69 26.44
CA GLN A 167 42.37 14.32 25.12
C GLN A 167 43.11 13.51 24.06
N LEU A 168 42.43 13.18 22.97
CA LEU A 168 42.97 12.57 21.77
C LEU A 168 43.13 13.62 20.66
N TRP A 169 43.99 13.33 19.69
CA TRP A 169 44.32 14.26 18.59
C TRP A 169 43.85 13.72 17.23
N GLU A 170 43.04 14.49 16.51
CA GLU A 170 42.74 14.25 15.09
C GLU A 170 43.50 15.26 14.22
N GLY A 171 44.64 14.79 13.68
CA GLY A 171 45.57 15.62 12.92
C GLY A 171 44.99 16.21 11.63
N SER A 172 44.04 15.53 10.98
CA SER A 172 43.42 16.05 9.76
C SER A 172 42.58 17.31 10.01
N LEU A 173 42.03 17.46 11.21
CA LEU A 173 41.21 18.61 11.62
C LEU A 173 41.98 19.62 12.47
N GLN A 174 43.14 19.21 13.01
CA GLN A 174 43.88 19.93 14.02
C GLN A 174 43.03 20.16 15.29
N VAL A 175 42.32 19.10 15.74
CA VAL A 175 41.37 19.17 16.86
C VAL A 175 41.76 18.17 17.96
N PHE A 176 41.77 18.65 19.20
CA PHE A 176 41.78 17.82 20.40
C PHE A 176 40.36 17.49 20.84
N TYR A 177 40.06 16.23 21.15
CA TYR A 177 38.73 15.77 21.55
C TYR A 177 38.79 14.78 22.71
N PRO A 178 37.76 14.72 23.59
CA PRO A 178 37.73 13.77 24.71
C PRO A 178 37.60 12.31 24.26
N LYS A 179 38.39 11.42 24.86
CA LYS A 179 38.42 9.98 24.57
C LYS A 179 37.04 9.32 24.73
N ARG A 180 36.24 9.72 25.72
CA ARG A 180 34.92 9.13 25.99
C ARG A 180 33.93 9.26 24.84
N LEU A 181 34.11 10.22 23.93
CA LEU A 181 33.27 10.36 22.72
C LEU A 181 33.32 9.12 21.81
N LEU A 182 34.41 8.35 21.87
CA LEU A 182 34.55 7.12 21.10
C LEU A 182 33.65 5.99 21.63
N GLY A 183 33.31 6.04 22.93
CA GLY A 183 32.45 5.05 23.59
C GLY A 183 30.96 5.39 23.57
N LEU A 184 30.56 6.55 23.05
CA LEU A 184 29.15 6.93 22.98
C LEU A 184 28.43 6.14 21.87
N ALA A 185 27.38 5.42 22.27
CA ALA A 185 26.49 4.71 21.36
C ALA A 185 25.07 5.28 21.46
N PHE A 186 24.56 5.76 20.33
CA PHE A 186 23.21 6.27 20.20
C PHE A 186 22.37 5.32 19.33
N ALA A 187 21.05 5.35 19.53
CA ALA A 187 20.12 4.68 18.62
C ALA A 187 20.25 5.27 17.22
N ARG A 188 19.88 4.49 16.19
CA ARG A 188 19.93 4.97 14.80
C ARG A 188 19.09 6.25 14.67
N PRO A 189 19.64 7.34 14.12
CA PRO A 189 18.91 8.59 14.03
C PRO A 189 17.83 8.48 12.95
N ASP A 190 16.71 9.17 13.19
CA ASP A 190 15.61 9.30 12.23
C ASP A 190 15.92 10.40 11.20
N VAL A 191 16.96 10.18 10.41
CA VAL A 191 17.41 11.11 9.35
C VAL A 191 17.71 10.34 8.07
N SER A 192 17.32 10.93 6.94
CA SER A 192 17.65 10.38 5.62
C SER A 192 19.12 10.63 5.29
N LEU A 193 19.86 9.58 4.93
CA LEU A 193 21.28 9.61 4.60
C LEU A 193 21.55 8.86 3.30
N ALA A 194 22.66 9.17 2.64
CA ALA A 194 23.18 8.33 1.56
C ALA A 194 23.47 6.90 2.08
N ASP A 195 23.26 5.88 1.24
CA ASP A 195 23.31 4.47 1.66
C ASP A 195 24.60 4.07 2.37
N ASP A 196 25.74 4.56 1.90
CA ASP A 196 27.07 4.29 2.48
C ASP A 196 27.26 4.97 3.85
N LEU A 197 26.75 6.18 4.05
CA LEU A 197 26.76 6.86 5.34
C LEU A 197 25.79 6.18 6.31
N ALA A 198 24.59 5.79 5.84
CA ALA A 198 23.64 5.02 6.63
C ALA A 198 24.25 3.68 7.09
N ASP A 199 25.00 3.02 6.22
CA ASP A 199 25.72 1.79 6.54
C ASP A 199 26.84 2.00 7.57
N TRP A 200 27.62 3.07 7.40
CA TRP A 200 28.65 3.46 8.36
C TRP A 200 28.05 3.78 9.74
N MET A 201 26.90 4.45 9.77
CA MET A 201 26.20 4.74 11.01
C MET A 201 25.69 3.48 11.70
N ARG A 202 25.24 2.48 10.93
CA ARG A 202 24.86 1.16 11.49
C ARG A 202 26.05 0.51 12.20
N LEU A 203 27.24 0.57 11.60
CA LEU A 203 28.47 0.09 12.23
C LEU A 203 28.80 0.88 13.52
N ARG A 204 28.73 2.22 13.48
CA ARG A 204 28.95 3.10 14.64
C ARG A 204 27.98 2.86 15.80
N SER A 205 26.73 2.47 15.51
CA SER A 205 25.74 2.13 16.53
C SER A 205 26.00 0.79 17.23
N SER A 206 26.95 -0.03 16.75
CA SER A 206 27.35 -1.25 17.44
C SER A 206 28.11 -0.92 18.73
N LYS A 207 27.62 -1.45 19.85
CA LYS A 207 28.31 -1.34 21.16
C LYS A 207 29.71 -1.94 21.12
N ARG A 208 29.92 -3.03 20.38
CA ARG A 208 31.24 -3.66 20.22
C ARG A 208 32.20 -2.77 19.44
N PHE A 209 31.70 -2.15 18.37
CA PHE A 209 32.49 -1.22 17.56
C PHE A 209 32.88 0.02 18.36
N ALA A 210 31.94 0.61 19.12
CA ALA A 210 32.24 1.75 20.00
C ALA A 210 33.26 1.38 21.09
N ALA A 211 33.12 0.22 21.72
CA ALA A 211 34.08 -0.27 22.71
C ALA A 211 35.48 -0.51 22.09
N TYR A 212 35.54 -1.04 20.87
CA TYR A 212 36.79 -1.22 20.13
C TYR A 212 37.44 0.12 19.79
N ALA A 213 36.68 1.08 19.24
CA ALA A 213 37.16 2.42 18.92
C ALA A 213 37.74 3.13 20.16
N MET A 214 37.04 3.02 21.31
CA MET A 214 37.50 3.58 22.58
C MET A 214 38.77 2.92 23.12
N ARG A 215 38.88 1.58 23.03
CA ARG A 215 40.09 0.82 23.43
C ARG A 215 41.29 1.17 22.56
N SER A 216 41.06 1.30 21.26
CA SER A 216 42.09 1.54 20.24
C SER A 216 42.40 3.03 20.00
N GLU A 217 41.75 3.93 20.74
CA GLU A 217 41.90 5.40 20.63
C GLU A 217 41.74 5.89 19.17
N TRP A 218 40.72 5.36 18.51
CA TRP A 218 40.47 5.57 17.09
C TRP A 218 39.17 6.32 16.87
N LEU A 219 39.24 7.41 16.10
CA LEU A 219 38.06 8.10 15.58
C LEU A 219 37.61 7.45 14.25
N PRO A 220 36.53 6.66 14.24
CA PRO A 220 36.03 6.04 13.02
C PRO A 220 35.35 7.08 12.11
N ILE A 221 35.94 7.31 10.94
CA ILE A 221 35.45 8.25 9.94
C ILE A 221 35.07 7.51 8.66
N ALA A 222 33.89 7.80 8.11
CA ALA A 222 33.40 7.18 6.88
C ALA A 222 34.33 7.49 5.70
N GLY A 223 34.78 6.45 4.99
CA GLY A 223 35.64 6.59 3.81
C GLY A 223 37.07 7.06 4.10
N ASP A 224 37.57 6.88 5.32
CA ASP A 224 38.96 7.16 5.68
C ASP A 224 39.90 6.13 5.04
N THR A 225 40.74 6.59 4.12
CA THR A 225 41.65 5.73 3.34
C THR A 225 43.08 5.71 3.88
N ARG A 226 43.32 6.24 5.08
CA ARG A 226 44.64 6.19 5.72
C ARG A 226 44.94 4.77 6.19
N ASN A 227 46.21 4.33 6.12
CA ASN A 227 46.61 2.95 6.45
C ASN A 227 46.19 2.52 7.86
N LYS A 228 46.46 3.35 8.88
CA LYS A 228 46.15 2.99 10.29
C LYS A 228 44.65 2.77 10.54
N PRO A 229 43.71 3.65 10.13
CA PRO A 229 42.28 3.38 10.18
C PRO A 229 41.85 2.11 9.46
N LEU A 230 42.40 1.81 8.27
CA LEU A 230 42.08 0.59 7.52
C LEU A 230 42.54 -0.67 8.27
N GLU A 231 43.75 -0.66 8.84
CA GLU A 231 44.27 -1.77 9.66
C GLU A 231 43.42 -2.02 10.92
N LEU A 232 42.94 -0.95 11.55
CA LEU A 232 42.06 -1.04 12.71
C LEU A 232 40.67 -1.60 12.35
N LEU A 233 40.13 -1.20 11.20
CA LEU A 233 38.85 -1.72 10.72
C LEU A 233 38.96 -3.20 10.34
N GLU A 234 40.02 -3.60 9.64
CA GLU A 234 40.35 -5.00 9.33
C GLU A 234 40.45 -5.84 10.61
N THR A 235 41.16 -5.34 11.61
CA THR A 235 41.32 -6.02 12.90
C THR A 235 39.99 -6.16 13.62
N PHE A 236 39.17 -5.10 13.64
CA PHE A 236 37.83 -5.17 14.22
C PHE A 236 36.95 -6.20 13.50
N PHE A 237 36.93 -6.23 12.16
CA PHE A 237 36.13 -7.20 11.42
C PHE A 237 36.58 -8.64 11.66
N ALA A 238 37.89 -8.90 11.80
CA ALA A 238 38.38 -10.22 12.18
C ALA A 238 37.95 -10.63 13.61
N GLU A 239 38.00 -9.71 14.58
CA GLU A 239 37.49 -9.92 15.94
C GLU A 239 35.98 -10.19 15.93
N GLU A 240 35.21 -9.35 15.22
CA GLU A 240 33.75 -9.45 15.16
C GLU A 240 33.29 -10.74 14.47
N LEU A 241 33.94 -11.15 13.37
CA LEU A 241 33.67 -12.43 12.72
C LEU A 241 33.89 -13.59 13.70
N SER A 242 35.00 -13.58 14.43
CA SER A 242 35.31 -14.65 15.39
C SER A 242 34.26 -14.74 16.49
N VAL A 243 33.82 -13.60 17.02
CA VAL A 243 32.77 -13.53 18.06
C VAL A 243 31.41 -13.96 17.50
N MET A 244 31.03 -13.51 16.31
CA MET A 244 29.76 -13.89 15.68
C MET A 244 29.68 -15.39 15.38
N VAL A 245 30.77 -15.98 14.89
CA VAL A 245 30.85 -17.45 14.71
C VAL A 245 30.84 -18.19 16.05
N ALA A 246 31.36 -17.56 17.12
CA ALA A 246 31.32 -18.13 18.46
C ALA A 246 29.90 -18.17 19.04
N GLU A 247 29.19 -17.04 18.98
CA GLU A 247 27.95 -16.78 19.71
C GLU A 247 26.67 -16.96 18.87
N ASP A 248 26.65 -16.51 17.61
CA ASP A 248 25.46 -16.51 16.76
C ASP A 248 25.79 -16.71 15.27
N LEU A 249 26.23 -17.94 14.95
CA LEU A 249 26.49 -18.33 13.56
C LEU A 249 25.23 -18.26 12.69
N THR A 250 24.04 -18.53 13.26
CA THR A 250 22.79 -18.49 12.49
C THR A 250 22.48 -17.08 12.03
N GLY A 251 22.52 -16.10 12.94
CA GLY A 251 22.29 -14.69 12.62
C GLY A 251 23.30 -14.15 11.61
N LEU A 252 24.58 -14.55 11.71
CA LEU A 252 25.59 -14.19 10.71
C LEU A 252 25.24 -14.71 9.31
N LEU A 253 24.98 -16.01 9.17
CA LEU A 253 24.67 -16.61 7.87
C LEU A 253 23.37 -16.06 7.27
N GLU A 254 22.39 -15.77 8.11
CA GLU A 254 21.13 -15.13 7.74
C GLU A 254 21.29 -13.71 7.20
N GLN A 255 22.25 -12.95 7.72
CA GLN A 255 22.59 -11.61 7.23
C GLN A 255 23.44 -11.67 5.96
N LEU A 256 24.37 -12.64 5.85
CA LEU A 256 25.19 -12.85 4.65
C LEU A 256 24.35 -13.21 3.41
N HIS A 257 23.23 -13.91 3.61
CA HIS A 257 22.32 -14.38 2.55
C HIS A 257 20.95 -13.68 2.57
N ARG A 258 20.90 -12.46 3.11
CA ARG A 258 19.67 -11.67 3.24
C ARG A 258 19.00 -11.43 1.88
N GLN A 259 17.68 -11.58 1.84
CA GLN A 259 16.84 -11.14 0.72
C GLN A 259 16.03 -9.89 1.09
N PRO A 260 15.50 -9.11 0.12
CA PRO A 260 14.72 -7.91 0.42
C PRO A 260 13.51 -8.15 1.35
N SER A 261 12.92 -9.35 1.33
CA SER A 261 11.81 -9.75 2.20
C SER A 261 12.21 -10.09 3.63
N ASP A 262 13.51 -10.17 3.94
CA ASP A 262 14.00 -10.46 5.29
C ASP A 262 13.95 -9.23 6.20
N PRO A 263 13.99 -9.41 7.53
CA PRO A 263 14.13 -8.30 8.48
C PRO A 263 15.30 -7.38 8.13
N GLU A 264 15.16 -6.10 8.51
CA GLU A 264 16.18 -5.06 8.31
C GLU A 264 17.57 -5.56 8.73
N PRO A 265 18.62 -5.23 7.97
CA PRO A 265 19.97 -5.66 8.28
C PRO A 265 20.43 -5.07 9.62
N THR A 266 20.92 -5.94 10.48
CA THR A 266 21.49 -5.57 11.78
C THR A 266 23.00 -5.33 11.69
N MET A 267 23.65 -5.86 10.65
CA MET A 267 25.07 -5.71 10.37
C MET A 267 25.32 -4.68 9.28
N SER A 268 26.50 -4.06 9.28
CA SER A 268 26.90 -3.19 8.18
C SER A 268 27.22 -4.01 6.93
N GLN A 269 26.84 -3.48 5.77
CA GLN A 269 27.17 -4.02 4.47
C GLN A 269 28.68 -4.09 4.27
N GLN A 270 29.44 -3.15 4.84
CA GLN A 270 30.91 -3.21 4.83
C GLN A 270 31.44 -4.47 5.51
N PHE A 271 30.91 -4.85 6.68
CA PHE A 271 31.29 -6.09 7.35
C PHE A 271 30.88 -7.31 6.52
N ILE A 272 29.66 -7.31 5.98
CA ILE A 272 29.15 -8.40 5.14
C ILE A 272 30.00 -8.60 3.88
N SER A 273 30.31 -7.53 3.15
CA SER A 273 31.17 -7.57 1.97
C SER A 273 32.58 -8.06 2.33
N TRP A 274 33.14 -7.57 3.43
CA TRP A 274 34.43 -8.03 3.93
C TRP A 274 34.43 -9.54 4.23
N VAL A 275 33.38 -10.07 4.87
CA VAL A 275 33.27 -11.52 5.15
C VAL A 275 33.20 -12.34 3.86
N HIS A 276 32.49 -11.87 2.83
CA HIS A 276 32.41 -12.55 1.53
C HIS A 276 33.74 -12.59 0.78
N GLU A 277 34.56 -11.54 0.90
CA GLU A 277 35.87 -11.42 0.25
C GLU A 277 37.00 -12.09 1.05
N SER A 278 36.81 -12.26 2.37
CA SER A 278 37.84 -12.75 3.28
C SER A 278 37.95 -14.28 3.28
N SER A 279 39.15 -14.79 3.05
CA SER A 279 39.47 -16.21 3.24
C SER A 279 39.26 -16.68 4.68
N ARG A 280 39.29 -15.75 5.66
CA ARG A 280 39.17 -16.05 7.09
C ARG A 280 37.82 -16.64 7.46
N PHE A 281 36.76 -16.37 6.70
CA PHE A 281 35.43 -16.92 7.01
C PHE A 281 35.46 -18.44 7.11
N VAL A 282 36.07 -19.11 6.12
CA VAL A 282 36.16 -20.57 6.06
C VAL A 282 36.97 -21.12 7.24
N ASP A 283 38.07 -20.46 7.58
CA ASP A 283 38.93 -20.83 8.71
C ASP A 283 38.20 -20.72 10.05
N CYS A 284 37.40 -19.66 10.24
CA CYS A 284 36.67 -19.42 11.48
C CYS A 284 35.50 -20.39 11.68
N VAL A 285 34.72 -20.66 10.64
CA VAL A 285 33.47 -21.44 10.78
C VAL A 285 33.70 -22.94 10.95
N GLY A 286 34.76 -23.50 10.34
CA GLY A 286 35.24 -24.86 10.53
C GLY A 286 34.16 -25.93 10.73
N LYS A 287 34.29 -26.73 11.80
CA LYS A 287 33.33 -27.82 12.13
C LYS A 287 31.93 -27.30 12.50
N LYS A 288 31.79 -26.07 12.99
CA LYS A 288 30.48 -25.51 13.38
C LYS A 288 29.57 -25.38 12.16
N LEU A 289 30.10 -24.96 11.01
CA LEU A 289 29.33 -24.89 9.77
C LEU A 289 28.80 -26.26 9.34
N LYS A 290 29.63 -27.31 9.43
CA LYS A 290 29.21 -28.68 9.09
C LYS A 290 28.08 -29.20 9.97
N THR A 291 28.11 -28.86 11.27
CA THR A 291 27.02 -29.16 12.22
C THR A 291 25.77 -28.34 11.89
N TRP A 292 25.94 -27.04 11.63
CA TRP A 292 24.85 -26.14 11.30
C TRP A 292 24.11 -26.57 10.03
N VAL A 293 24.83 -26.87 8.94
CA VAL A 293 24.23 -27.33 7.66
C VAL A 293 23.42 -28.60 7.88
N ARG A 294 23.94 -29.58 8.62
CA ARG A 294 23.22 -30.82 8.96
C ARG A 294 21.88 -30.51 9.64
N ASP A 295 21.94 -29.68 10.68
CA ASP A 295 20.78 -29.42 11.53
C ASP A 295 19.73 -28.59 10.77
N LYS A 296 20.18 -27.65 9.93
CA LYS A 296 19.32 -26.80 9.11
C LYS A 296 18.71 -27.51 7.92
N LEU A 297 19.42 -28.44 7.28
CA LEU A 297 18.81 -29.34 6.30
C LEU A 297 17.74 -30.24 6.92
N ARG A 298 17.68 -30.39 8.25
CA ARG A 298 16.65 -31.17 8.96
C ARG A 298 15.55 -30.32 9.57
N ALA A 299 15.80 -29.03 9.76
CA ALA A 299 14.81 -28.06 10.21
C ALA A 299 13.68 -27.89 9.19
N GLY A 300 12.55 -27.33 9.61
CA GLY A 300 11.38 -27.05 8.78
C GLY A 300 11.32 -25.62 8.25
N ASP A 301 12.46 -25.00 7.94
CA ASP A 301 12.54 -23.59 7.54
C ASP A 301 13.21 -23.43 6.16
N PRO A 302 12.45 -23.03 5.11
CA PRO A 302 13.00 -22.77 3.78
C PRO A 302 14.12 -21.75 3.72
N ARG A 303 14.17 -20.77 4.64
CA ARG A 303 15.26 -19.80 4.73
C ARG A 303 16.56 -20.50 5.11
N HIS A 304 16.51 -21.37 6.11
CA HIS A 304 17.67 -22.14 6.53
C HIS A 304 18.09 -23.18 5.48
N TRP A 305 17.15 -23.74 4.72
CA TRP A 305 17.48 -24.63 3.60
C TRP A 305 18.28 -23.92 2.51
N GLU A 306 17.84 -22.74 2.06
CA GLU A 306 18.55 -21.97 1.02
C GLU A 306 20.00 -21.71 1.43
N ILE A 307 20.21 -21.23 2.65
CA ILE A 307 21.55 -20.98 3.21
C ILE A 307 22.35 -22.28 3.30
N ALA A 308 21.74 -23.37 3.78
CA ALA A 308 22.42 -24.65 3.88
C ALA A 308 22.84 -25.21 2.51
N PHE A 309 22.08 -24.94 1.44
CA PHE A 309 22.44 -25.36 0.08
C PHE A 309 23.72 -24.68 -0.44
N PHE A 310 23.93 -23.39 -0.11
CA PHE A 310 25.19 -22.70 -0.45
C PHE A 310 26.42 -23.37 0.19
N TYR A 311 26.28 -23.87 1.42
CA TYR A 311 27.39 -24.43 2.18
C TYR A 311 27.47 -25.97 2.16
N ALA A 312 26.52 -26.65 1.51
CA ALA A 312 26.53 -28.09 1.35
C ALA A 312 27.80 -28.60 0.62
N PRO A 313 28.31 -27.93 -0.43
CA PRO A 313 29.58 -28.28 -1.04
C PRO A 313 30.77 -28.21 -0.08
N LEU A 314 30.96 -27.07 0.60
CA LEU A 314 32.07 -26.88 1.56
C LEU A 314 32.05 -27.88 2.72
N THR A 315 30.87 -28.37 3.10
CA THR A 315 30.70 -29.25 4.27
C THR A 315 30.64 -30.74 3.91
N GLY A 316 30.68 -31.07 2.61
CA GLY A 316 30.56 -32.44 2.10
C GLY A 316 29.17 -33.04 2.31
N ARG A 317 28.11 -32.23 2.21
CA ARG A 317 26.70 -32.62 2.45
C ARG A 317 25.79 -32.47 1.22
N VAL A 318 26.37 -32.52 0.02
CA VAL A 318 25.64 -32.35 -1.25
C VAL A 318 24.48 -33.34 -1.38
N GLU A 319 24.70 -34.62 -1.03
CA GLU A 319 23.65 -35.65 -1.09
C GLU A 319 22.48 -35.38 -0.13
N GLU A 320 22.77 -34.99 1.12
CA GLU A 320 21.73 -34.65 2.12
C GLU A 320 20.94 -33.42 1.69
N ALA A 321 21.60 -32.45 1.04
CA ALA A 321 20.95 -31.28 0.46
C ALA A 321 20.00 -31.66 -0.69
N PHE A 322 20.42 -32.52 -1.62
CA PHE A 322 19.54 -32.98 -2.69
C PHE A 322 18.38 -33.86 -2.20
N SER A 323 18.60 -34.67 -1.15
CA SER A 323 17.52 -35.41 -0.49
C SER A 323 16.49 -34.45 0.11
N ARG A 324 16.93 -33.38 0.79
CA ARG A 324 16.04 -32.32 1.27
C ARG A 324 15.29 -31.63 0.14
N ILE A 325 15.96 -31.29 -0.95
CA ILE A 325 15.33 -30.68 -2.13
C ILE A 325 14.21 -31.56 -2.68
N SER A 326 14.47 -32.86 -2.79
CA SER A 326 13.52 -33.84 -3.32
C SER A 326 12.32 -34.02 -2.39
N ALA A 327 12.54 -33.99 -1.07
CA ALA A 327 11.49 -34.18 -0.06
C ALA A 327 10.60 -32.93 0.16
N SER A 328 11.07 -31.73 -0.20
CA SER A 328 10.41 -30.46 0.13
C SER A 328 10.31 -29.51 -1.07
N ALA A 329 10.15 -30.08 -2.27
CA ALA A 329 10.18 -29.33 -3.52
C ALA A 329 9.06 -28.27 -3.61
N ALA A 330 7.87 -28.56 -3.09
CA ALA A 330 6.75 -27.63 -3.11
C ALA A 330 6.99 -26.43 -2.18
N GLU A 331 7.48 -26.68 -0.97
CA GLU A 331 7.82 -25.68 0.03
C GLU A 331 8.95 -24.76 -0.46
N ILE A 332 10.00 -25.34 -1.05
CA ILE A 332 11.11 -24.59 -1.64
C ILE A 332 10.59 -23.70 -2.77
N PHE A 333 9.80 -24.25 -3.70
CA PHE A 333 9.24 -23.47 -4.81
C PHE A 333 8.37 -22.30 -4.32
N ASN A 334 7.50 -22.55 -3.34
CA ASN A 334 6.58 -21.55 -2.80
C ASN A 334 7.29 -20.49 -1.96
N SER A 335 8.43 -20.81 -1.35
CA SER A 335 9.20 -19.86 -0.53
C SER A 335 9.85 -18.72 -1.33
N GLY A 336 10.00 -18.88 -2.65
CA GLY A 336 10.72 -17.90 -3.49
C GLY A 336 12.25 -17.93 -3.31
N ARG A 337 12.77 -18.79 -2.45
CA ARG A 337 14.19 -18.85 -2.09
C ARG A 337 14.96 -19.82 -2.96
N PHE A 338 15.44 -19.31 -4.09
CA PHE A 338 15.98 -20.12 -5.17
C PHE A 338 17.51 -20.11 -5.26
N ARG A 339 18.19 -19.12 -4.66
CA ARG A 339 19.60 -18.85 -4.97
C ARG A 339 20.50 -20.00 -4.56
N GLY A 340 20.31 -20.52 -3.35
CA GLY A 340 21.11 -21.63 -2.83
C GLY A 340 20.92 -22.94 -3.62
N LEU A 341 19.71 -23.24 -4.07
CA LEU A 341 19.44 -24.42 -4.91
C LEU A 341 20.12 -24.31 -6.27
N VAL A 342 20.00 -23.14 -6.92
CA VAL A 342 20.64 -22.87 -8.22
C VAL A 342 22.16 -22.98 -8.09
N GLU A 343 22.76 -22.44 -7.02
CA GLU A 343 24.19 -22.55 -6.77
C GLU A 343 24.63 -24.00 -6.54
N LEU A 344 23.89 -24.75 -5.73
CA LEU A 344 24.18 -26.16 -5.46
C LEU A 344 24.14 -27.00 -6.75
N CYS A 345 23.15 -26.76 -7.61
CA CYS A 345 23.06 -27.45 -8.90
C CYS A 345 24.23 -27.07 -9.81
N ARG A 346 24.60 -25.78 -9.89
CA ARG A 346 25.77 -25.34 -10.67
C ARG A 346 27.06 -26.01 -10.19
N HIS A 347 27.28 -26.04 -8.87
CA HIS A 347 28.43 -26.73 -8.29
C HIS A 347 28.43 -28.23 -8.64
N ALA A 348 27.28 -28.89 -8.52
CA ALA A 348 27.15 -30.31 -8.86
C ALA A 348 27.46 -30.57 -10.35
N GLU A 349 26.97 -29.74 -11.27
CA GLU A 349 27.30 -29.88 -12.70
C GLU A 349 28.79 -29.67 -12.97
N ALA A 350 29.40 -28.63 -12.40
CA ALA A 350 30.83 -28.36 -12.57
C ALA A 350 31.70 -29.48 -11.99
N GLY A 351 31.25 -30.13 -10.91
CA GLY A 351 31.93 -31.24 -10.26
C GLY A 351 31.60 -32.63 -10.82
N GLY A 352 30.74 -32.73 -11.84
CA GLY A 352 30.28 -34.03 -12.37
C GLY A 352 29.46 -34.86 -11.37
N ILE A 353 28.86 -34.23 -10.37
CA ILE A 353 28.00 -34.87 -9.37
C ILE A 353 26.60 -35.03 -9.96
N GLU A 354 26.04 -36.22 -9.88
CA GLU A 354 24.69 -36.50 -10.37
C GLU A 354 23.64 -35.67 -9.59
N ILE A 355 22.81 -34.94 -10.33
CA ILE A 355 21.70 -34.16 -9.77
C ILE A 355 20.44 -35.02 -9.88
N PRO A 356 19.75 -35.34 -8.76
CA PRO A 356 18.55 -36.14 -8.79
C PRO A 356 17.46 -35.54 -9.68
N ARG A 357 16.70 -36.41 -10.36
CA ARG A 357 15.63 -36.01 -11.31
C ARG A 357 14.63 -35.03 -10.69
N ALA A 358 14.18 -35.28 -9.46
CA ALA A 358 13.28 -34.37 -8.75
C ALA A 358 13.88 -32.97 -8.54
N ALA A 359 15.19 -32.87 -8.26
CA ALA A 359 15.88 -31.60 -8.15
C ALA A 359 16.01 -30.89 -9.50
N ARG A 360 16.26 -31.62 -10.61
CA ARG A 360 16.24 -31.05 -11.97
C ARG A 360 14.86 -30.54 -12.39
N ILE A 361 13.80 -31.27 -12.08
CA ILE A 361 12.42 -30.82 -12.31
C ILE A 361 12.12 -29.55 -11.51
N LEU A 362 12.58 -29.46 -10.26
CA LEU A 362 12.41 -28.24 -9.46
C LEU A 362 13.23 -27.08 -10.03
N LEU A 363 14.48 -27.30 -10.41
CA LEU A 363 15.36 -26.31 -11.02
C LEU A 363 14.75 -25.75 -12.32
N SER A 364 14.26 -26.62 -13.22
CA SER A 364 13.61 -26.16 -14.46
C SER A 364 12.38 -25.29 -14.19
N ARG A 365 11.54 -25.68 -13.21
CA ARG A 365 10.40 -24.86 -12.79
C ARG A 365 10.83 -23.51 -12.20
N ILE A 366 11.92 -23.47 -11.43
CA ILE A 366 12.51 -22.25 -10.88
C ILE A 366 13.04 -21.35 -12.01
N LEU A 367 13.79 -21.90 -12.96
CA LEU A 367 14.32 -21.17 -14.11
C LEU A 367 13.18 -20.56 -14.95
N ALA A 368 12.11 -21.32 -15.20
CA ALA A 368 10.93 -20.80 -15.89
C ALA A 368 10.23 -19.69 -15.09
N ARG A 369 10.16 -19.80 -13.75
CA ARG A 369 9.66 -18.73 -12.86
C ARG A 369 10.50 -17.46 -12.94
N LEU A 370 11.79 -17.58 -13.23
CA LEU A 370 12.75 -16.49 -13.47
C LEU A 370 12.78 -16.04 -14.94
N ASN A 371 11.82 -16.46 -15.77
CA ASN A 371 11.75 -16.20 -17.22
C ASN A 371 12.94 -16.71 -18.05
N ARG A 372 13.70 -17.69 -17.53
CA ARG A 372 14.82 -18.35 -18.22
C ARG A 372 14.33 -19.64 -18.88
N PHE A 373 13.45 -19.51 -19.87
CA PHE A 373 12.70 -20.64 -20.42
C PHE A 373 13.55 -21.66 -21.18
N ASP A 374 14.58 -21.21 -21.90
CA ASP A 374 15.43 -22.14 -22.67
C ASP A 374 16.29 -22.99 -21.74
N GLU A 375 16.86 -22.38 -20.69
CA GLU A 375 17.58 -23.11 -19.64
C GLU A 375 16.67 -24.06 -18.87
N ALA A 376 15.43 -23.63 -18.59
CA ALA A 376 14.42 -24.47 -17.96
C ALA A 376 14.13 -25.73 -18.78
N LEU A 377 13.93 -25.58 -20.09
CA LEU A 377 13.69 -26.72 -20.99
C LEU A 377 14.92 -27.62 -21.10
N ALA A 378 16.12 -27.05 -21.23
CA ALA A 378 17.36 -27.83 -21.30
C ALA A 378 17.60 -28.67 -20.03
N ASP A 379 17.34 -28.11 -18.84
CA ASP A 379 17.43 -28.88 -17.59
C ASP A 379 16.31 -29.90 -17.43
N LEU A 380 15.12 -29.64 -17.99
CA LEU A 380 14.04 -30.62 -18.01
C LEU A 380 14.34 -31.78 -18.96
N ASP A 381 14.98 -31.53 -20.11
CA ASP A 381 15.43 -32.57 -21.03
C ASP A 381 16.45 -33.50 -20.35
N LYS A 382 17.40 -32.94 -19.59
CA LYS A 382 18.30 -33.73 -18.73
C LYS A 382 17.53 -34.55 -17.69
N ALA A 383 16.45 -34.01 -17.12
CA ALA A 383 15.60 -34.74 -16.18
C ALA A 383 14.84 -35.90 -16.85
N GLY A 384 14.48 -35.76 -18.13
CA GLY A 384 13.79 -36.79 -18.91
C GLY A 384 14.70 -37.89 -19.47
N ALA A 385 16.02 -37.79 -19.29
CA ALA A 385 16.97 -38.81 -19.77
C ALA A 385 16.93 -40.09 -18.91
N GLY A 386 17.20 -41.23 -19.54
CA GLY A 386 17.26 -42.55 -18.90
C GLY A 386 15.89 -43.20 -18.65
N GLU A 387 15.88 -44.34 -17.98
CA GLU A 387 14.64 -45.02 -17.57
C GLU A 387 13.92 -44.21 -16.48
N MET A 388 12.59 -44.13 -16.59
CA MET A 388 11.71 -43.40 -15.69
C MET A 388 10.62 -44.32 -15.14
N THR A 389 10.31 -44.16 -13.86
CA THR A 389 9.05 -44.70 -13.30
C THR A 389 7.84 -43.98 -13.90
N GLU A 390 6.66 -44.59 -13.81
CA GLU A 390 5.41 -43.94 -14.28
C GLU A 390 5.18 -42.57 -13.64
N ARG A 391 5.51 -42.45 -12.34
CA ARG A 391 5.41 -41.19 -11.59
C ARG A 391 6.36 -40.12 -12.12
N GLU A 392 7.62 -40.48 -12.37
CA GLU A 392 8.60 -39.53 -12.91
C GLU A 392 8.24 -39.08 -14.32
N ALA A 393 7.74 -39.99 -15.17
CA ALA A 393 7.26 -39.65 -16.51
C ALA A 393 6.11 -38.63 -16.44
N VAL A 394 5.17 -38.80 -15.50
CA VAL A 394 4.09 -37.83 -15.24
C VAL A 394 4.64 -36.49 -14.77
N ASP A 395 5.58 -36.48 -13.82
CA ASP A 395 6.15 -35.25 -13.25
C ASP A 395 6.96 -34.44 -14.29
N VAL A 396 7.75 -35.12 -15.14
CA VAL A 396 8.50 -34.49 -16.26
C VAL A 396 7.54 -33.92 -17.29
N ALA A 397 6.56 -34.70 -17.76
CA ALA A 397 5.58 -34.24 -18.74
C ALA A 397 4.73 -33.07 -18.23
N TYR A 398 4.33 -33.12 -16.95
CA TYR A 398 3.62 -32.02 -16.31
C TYR A 398 4.46 -30.75 -16.23
N ALA A 399 5.74 -30.87 -15.82
CA ALA A 399 6.65 -29.73 -15.78
C ALA A 399 6.85 -29.12 -17.18
N ALA A 400 7.00 -29.94 -18.22
CA ALA A 400 7.14 -29.47 -19.61
C ALA A 400 5.92 -28.63 -20.04
N GLY A 401 4.72 -29.12 -19.75
CA GLY A 401 3.48 -28.40 -20.02
C GLY A 401 3.36 -27.08 -19.27
N ILE A 402 3.76 -27.05 -17.99
CA ILE A 402 3.75 -25.81 -17.18
C ILE A 402 4.77 -24.78 -17.69
N ILE A 403 5.98 -25.21 -18.05
CA ILE A 403 7.03 -24.33 -18.57
C ILE A 403 6.59 -23.72 -19.91
N ASN A 404 6.05 -24.53 -20.83
CA ASN A 404 5.53 -24.02 -22.11
C ASN A 404 4.37 -23.04 -21.92
N ARG A 405 3.48 -23.28 -20.94
CA ARG A 405 2.43 -22.33 -20.59
C ARG A 405 3.00 -20.99 -20.10
N GLN A 406 4.01 -21.03 -19.23
CA GLN A 406 4.66 -19.82 -18.71
C GLN A 406 5.42 -19.07 -19.81
N ALA A 407 6.00 -19.78 -20.77
CA ALA A 407 6.64 -19.21 -21.95
C ALA A 407 5.65 -18.66 -23.00
N GLY A 408 4.34 -18.72 -22.75
CA GLY A 408 3.30 -18.28 -23.69
C GLY A 408 3.06 -19.23 -24.87
N ARG A 409 3.72 -20.40 -24.91
CA ARG A 409 3.55 -21.44 -25.94
C ARG A 409 2.30 -22.28 -25.64
N LEU A 410 1.13 -21.66 -25.73
CA LEU A 410 -0.13 -22.25 -25.26
C LEU A 410 -0.51 -23.54 -26.02
N ASP A 411 -0.26 -23.61 -27.34
CA ASP A 411 -0.52 -24.80 -28.19
C ASP A 411 0.24 -26.02 -27.71
N GLU A 412 1.53 -25.83 -27.52
CA GLU A 412 2.40 -26.87 -27.02
C GLU A 412 2.06 -27.25 -25.57
N ALA A 413 1.72 -26.26 -24.73
CA ALA A 413 1.31 -26.51 -23.36
C ALA A 413 0.05 -27.39 -23.27
N VAL A 414 -0.99 -27.14 -24.07
CA VAL A 414 -2.20 -27.98 -24.06
C VAL A 414 -1.89 -29.41 -24.50
N ARG A 415 -1.05 -29.59 -25.53
CA ARG A 415 -0.65 -30.92 -26.02
C ARG A 415 0.06 -31.70 -24.91
N LEU A 416 1.14 -31.13 -24.37
CA LEU A 416 1.96 -31.75 -23.31
C LEU A 416 1.16 -32.04 -22.04
N LEU A 417 0.28 -31.12 -21.62
CA LEU A 417 -0.54 -31.32 -20.43
C LEU A 417 -1.62 -32.40 -20.64
N ASN A 418 -2.18 -32.54 -21.84
CA ASN A 418 -3.10 -33.64 -22.13
C ASN A 418 -2.38 -35.00 -22.14
N ASP A 419 -1.16 -35.05 -22.69
CA ASP A 419 -0.32 -36.24 -22.65
C ASP A 419 0.02 -36.62 -21.20
N ALA A 420 0.44 -35.65 -20.39
CA ALA A 420 0.68 -35.83 -18.95
C ALA A 420 -0.58 -36.31 -18.21
N ALA A 421 -1.76 -35.77 -18.52
CA ALA A 421 -3.03 -36.21 -17.92
C ALA A 421 -3.36 -37.65 -18.32
N SER A 422 -3.07 -38.05 -19.56
CA SER A 422 -3.24 -39.44 -20.00
C SER A 422 -2.28 -40.39 -19.29
N LEU A 423 -1.03 -39.99 -19.07
CA LEU A 423 -0.05 -40.77 -18.32
C LEU A 423 -0.50 -40.94 -16.86
N ALA A 424 -0.91 -39.85 -16.21
CA ALA A 424 -1.41 -39.87 -14.83
C ALA A 424 -2.65 -40.76 -14.67
N ALA A 425 -3.55 -40.76 -15.67
CA ALA A 425 -4.72 -41.64 -15.68
C ALA A 425 -4.33 -43.12 -15.80
N LYS A 426 -3.38 -43.46 -16.70
CA LYS A 426 -2.88 -44.84 -16.86
C LYS A 426 -2.19 -45.34 -15.59
N ALA A 427 -1.43 -44.49 -14.92
CA ALA A 427 -0.75 -44.77 -13.65
C ALA A 427 -1.67 -44.70 -12.41
N ALA A 428 -2.99 -44.52 -12.61
CA ALA A 428 -3.98 -44.35 -11.53
C ALA A 428 -3.69 -43.22 -10.51
N MET A 429 -2.91 -42.21 -10.92
CA MET A 429 -2.50 -41.07 -10.09
C MET A 429 -3.57 -39.96 -10.10
N ARG A 430 -4.69 -40.17 -9.40
CA ARG A 430 -5.85 -39.25 -9.41
C ARG A 430 -5.52 -37.81 -9.00
N ASP A 431 -4.71 -37.61 -7.96
CA ASP A 431 -4.35 -36.28 -7.47
C ASP A 431 -3.49 -35.52 -8.51
N SER A 432 -2.53 -36.21 -9.14
CA SER A 432 -1.73 -35.64 -10.24
C SER A 432 -2.60 -35.35 -11.46
N ALA A 433 -3.49 -36.26 -11.85
CA ALA A 433 -4.41 -36.06 -12.96
C ALA A 433 -5.30 -34.82 -12.74
N ALA A 434 -5.80 -34.62 -11.53
CA ALA A 434 -6.57 -33.44 -11.18
C ALA A 434 -5.75 -32.14 -11.27
N ALA A 435 -4.49 -32.15 -10.81
CA ALA A 435 -3.60 -31.01 -10.91
C ALA A 435 -3.26 -30.64 -12.37
N ILE A 436 -3.01 -31.65 -13.19
CA ILE A 436 -2.73 -31.48 -14.62
C ILE A 436 -3.99 -30.97 -15.34
N LEU A 437 -5.17 -31.53 -15.08
CA LEU A 437 -6.43 -31.07 -15.67
C LEU A 437 -6.79 -29.63 -15.27
N ASN A 438 -6.47 -29.22 -14.04
CA ASN A 438 -6.58 -27.83 -13.63
C ASN A 438 -5.61 -26.93 -14.44
N ALA A 439 -4.38 -27.39 -14.71
CA ALA A 439 -3.46 -26.67 -15.57
C ALA A 439 -3.95 -26.59 -17.03
N VAL A 440 -4.52 -27.66 -17.59
CA VAL A 440 -5.18 -27.65 -18.92
C VAL A 440 -6.29 -26.60 -18.94
N GLY A 441 -7.14 -26.57 -17.90
CA GLY A 441 -8.17 -25.55 -17.76
C GLY A 441 -7.61 -24.13 -17.76
N ASN A 442 -6.48 -23.90 -17.08
CA ASN A 442 -5.81 -22.59 -17.07
C ASN A 442 -5.31 -22.18 -18.45
N VAL A 443 -4.82 -23.11 -19.27
CA VAL A 443 -4.41 -22.80 -20.65
C VAL A 443 -5.61 -22.41 -21.50
N HIS A 444 -6.70 -23.17 -21.44
CA HIS A 444 -7.95 -22.84 -22.12
C HIS A 444 -8.51 -21.48 -21.67
N LEU A 445 -8.48 -21.19 -20.36
CA LEU A 445 -8.91 -19.90 -19.82
C LEU A 445 -8.05 -18.75 -20.35
N ALA A 446 -6.72 -18.94 -20.44
CA ALA A 446 -5.80 -17.94 -20.99
C ALA A 446 -6.06 -17.65 -22.48
N ARG A 447 -6.57 -18.63 -23.23
CA ARG A 447 -7.00 -18.47 -24.63
C ARG A 447 -8.40 -17.91 -24.80
N GLY A 448 -9.16 -17.74 -23.71
CA GLY A 448 -10.59 -17.38 -23.80
C GLY A 448 -11.52 -18.53 -24.19
N GLU A 449 -11.04 -19.77 -24.20
CA GLU A 449 -11.82 -20.98 -24.55
C GLU A 449 -12.64 -21.46 -23.33
N LEU A 450 -13.60 -20.62 -22.89
CA LEU A 450 -14.32 -20.77 -21.61
C LEU A 450 -15.02 -22.13 -21.46
N THR A 451 -15.62 -22.66 -22.53
CA THR A 451 -16.29 -23.98 -22.49
C THR A 451 -15.30 -25.11 -22.19
N GLN A 452 -14.10 -25.07 -22.77
CA GLN A 452 -13.09 -26.10 -22.57
C GLN A 452 -12.37 -25.94 -21.23
N ALA A 453 -12.20 -24.70 -20.78
CA ALA A 453 -11.76 -24.40 -19.43
C ALA A 453 -12.73 -24.99 -18.40
N ARG A 454 -14.04 -24.71 -18.52
CA ARG A 454 -15.10 -25.27 -17.66
C ARG A 454 -15.03 -26.80 -17.61
N LYS A 455 -14.99 -27.46 -18.78
CA LYS A 455 -14.93 -28.92 -18.90
C LYS A 455 -13.71 -29.49 -18.18
N SER A 456 -12.55 -28.85 -18.34
CA SER A 456 -11.30 -29.30 -17.73
C SER A 456 -11.32 -29.15 -16.21
N TYR A 457 -11.81 -28.02 -15.69
CA TYR A 457 -11.95 -27.80 -14.25
C TYR A 457 -12.98 -28.73 -13.60
N LEU A 458 -14.12 -29.00 -14.25
CA LEU A 458 -15.10 -29.98 -13.74
C LEU A 458 -14.52 -31.39 -13.71
N LYS A 459 -13.76 -31.79 -14.74
CA LYS A 459 -13.02 -33.06 -14.72
C LYS A 459 -11.98 -33.11 -13.61
N ALA A 460 -11.25 -32.01 -13.38
CA ALA A 460 -10.29 -31.91 -12.28
C ALA A 460 -10.99 -32.08 -10.92
N ALA A 461 -12.13 -31.40 -10.71
CA ALA A 461 -12.92 -31.51 -9.49
C ALA A 461 -13.44 -32.95 -9.25
N ALA A 462 -13.84 -33.66 -10.31
CA ALA A 462 -14.33 -35.04 -10.23
C ALA A 462 -13.26 -36.07 -9.83
N ASN A 463 -11.97 -35.74 -9.93
CA ASN A 463 -10.88 -36.63 -9.54
C ASN A 463 -10.60 -36.62 -8.01
N PHE A 464 -11.18 -35.68 -7.26
CA PHE A 464 -11.05 -35.64 -5.80
C PHE A 464 -12.20 -36.38 -5.11
N SER A 465 -11.89 -37.17 -4.08
CA SER A 465 -12.90 -37.75 -3.19
C SER A 465 -13.49 -36.66 -2.29
N ARG A 466 -14.80 -36.73 -2.00
CA ARG A 466 -15.48 -35.80 -1.08
C ARG A 466 -14.84 -35.74 0.32
N ASP A 467 -14.14 -36.80 0.73
CA ASP A 467 -13.55 -36.94 2.06
C ASP A 467 -12.07 -36.54 2.13
N ARG A 468 -11.45 -36.06 1.03
CA ARG A 468 -10.07 -35.56 1.03
C ARG A 468 -10.05 -34.07 0.75
N GLU A 469 -9.73 -33.29 1.77
CA GLU A 469 -9.45 -31.86 1.63
C GLU A 469 -8.08 -31.66 0.98
N THR A 470 -8.05 -31.18 -0.28
CA THR A 470 -6.80 -30.89 -0.99
C THR A 470 -6.69 -29.41 -1.37
N PRO A 471 -5.48 -28.83 -1.34
CA PRO A 471 -5.28 -27.42 -1.64
C PRO A 471 -5.85 -26.90 -2.96
N ILE A 472 -5.88 -27.79 -3.92
CA ILE A 472 -6.21 -27.49 -5.30
C ILE A 472 -7.72 -27.41 -5.53
N VAL A 473 -8.56 -27.95 -4.64
CA VAL A 473 -10.03 -27.80 -4.73
C VAL A 473 -10.43 -26.33 -4.66
N ALA A 474 -9.86 -25.57 -3.73
CA ALA A 474 -10.13 -24.13 -3.62
C ALA A 474 -9.68 -23.37 -4.89
N ASN A 475 -8.53 -23.74 -5.47
CA ASN A 475 -8.05 -23.12 -6.71
C ASN A 475 -8.95 -23.46 -7.91
N ILE A 476 -9.42 -24.70 -8.01
CA ILE A 476 -10.38 -25.12 -9.06
C ILE A 476 -11.69 -24.33 -8.91
N GLN A 477 -12.17 -24.11 -7.69
CA GLN A 477 -13.37 -23.30 -7.44
C GLN A 477 -13.18 -21.84 -7.84
N THR A 478 -12.04 -21.23 -7.50
CA THR A 478 -11.69 -19.87 -7.94
C THR A 478 -11.66 -19.80 -9.48
N ASN A 479 -11.03 -20.77 -10.14
CA ASN A 479 -10.93 -20.84 -11.59
C ASN A 479 -12.28 -21.04 -12.28
N LEU A 480 -13.14 -21.91 -11.75
CA LEU A 480 -14.52 -22.04 -12.19
C LEU A 480 -15.27 -20.72 -12.00
N GLY A 481 -15.09 -20.03 -10.88
CA GLY A 481 -15.66 -18.70 -10.65
C GLY A 481 -15.28 -17.71 -11.76
N PHE A 482 -14.01 -17.69 -12.17
CA PHE A 482 -13.55 -16.85 -13.29
C PHE A 482 -14.21 -17.24 -14.61
N VAL A 483 -14.31 -18.54 -14.91
CA VAL A 483 -14.97 -19.02 -16.12
C VAL A 483 -16.45 -18.64 -16.13
N GLU A 484 -17.15 -18.83 -15.02
CA GLU A 484 -18.57 -18.47 -14.91
C GLU A 484 -18.78 -16.96 -15.00
N PHE A 485 -17.91 -16.16 -14.39
CA PHE A 485 -17.96 -14.70 -14.48
C PHE A 485 -17.75 -14.24 -15.93
N ARG A 486 -16.72 -14.75 -16.61
CA ARG A 486 -16.47 -14.47 -18.04
C ARG A 486 -17.47 -15.13 -18.99
N SER A 487 -18.34 -16.03 -18.51
CA SER A 487 -19.41 -16.59 -19.30
C SER A 487 -20.75 -15.88 -19.06
N GLY A 488 -20.78 -14.86 -18.20
CA GLY A 488 -22.03 -14.17 -17.84
C GLY A 488 -22.89 -14.88 -16.79
N ASN A 489 -22.44 -16.01 -16.26
CA ASN A 489 -23.18 -16.81 -15.30
C ASN A 489 -22.96 -16.30 -13.86
N LEU A 490 -23.38 -15.06 -13.58
CA LEU A 490 -23.04 -14.33 -12.35
C LEU A 490 -23.47 -15.06 -11.08
N LYS A 491 -24.63 -15.74 -11.07
CA LYS A 491 -25.09 -16.55 -9.94
C LYS A 491 -24.15 -17.73 -9.63
N LYS A 492 -23.65 -18.40 -10.67
CA LYS A 492 -22.70 -19.50 -10.51
C LYS A 492 -21.33 -18.98 -10.07
N ALA A 493 -20.89 -17.85 -10.63
CA ALA A 493 -19.66 -17.19 -10.23
C ALA A 493 -19.67 -16.80 -8.74
N ASP A 494 -20.75 -16.20 -8.25
CA ASP A 494 -20.96 -15.84 -6.83
C ASP A 494 -20.85 -17.08 -5.94
N CYS A 495 -21.52 -18.18 -6.31
CA CYS A 495 -21.42 -19.45 -5.58
C CYS A 495 -19.99 -20.01 -5.55
N CYS A 496 -19.32 -20.05 -6.71
CA CYS A 496 -17.94 -20.55 -6.82
C CYS A 496 -16.96 -19.73 -5.98
N PHE A 497 -17.01 -18.39 -6.06
CA PHE A 497 -16.11 -17.54 -5.27
C PHE A 497 -16.43 -17.57 -3.77
N ALA A 498 -17.70 -17.68 -3.38
CA ALA A 498 -18.07 -17.84 -1.98
C ALA A 498 -17.56 -19.16 -1.38
N LEU A 499 -17.68 -20.27 -2.13
CA LEU A 499 -17.12 -21.56 -1.73
C LEU A 499 -15.58 -21.52 -1.68
N ALA A 500 -14.95 -20.90 -2.67
CA ALA A 500 -13.49 -20.73 -2.70
C ALA A 500 -13.01 -19.93 -1.48
N ALA A 501 -13.61 -18.76 -1.20
CA ALA A 501 -13.24 -17.95 -0.04
C ALA A 501 -13.38 -18.71 1.28
N ARG A 502 -14.47 -19.46 1.47
CA ARG A 502 -14.68 -20.31 2.65
C ARG A 502 -13.60 -21.39 2.78
N ASN A 503 -13.28 -22.08 1.69
CA ASN A 503 -12.27 -23.14 1.69
C ASN A 503 -10.84 -22.60 1.92
N GLN A 504 -10.52 -21.42 1.40
CA GLN A 504 -9.23 -20.77 1.66
C GLN A 504 -9.11 -20.36 3.13
N LYS A 505 -10.21 -19.83 3.71
CA LYS A 505 -10.29 -19.47 5.14
C LYS A 505 -10.08 -20.68 6.07
N MET A 506 -10.76 -21.81 5.81
CA MET A 506 -10.58 -23.03 6.60
C MET A 506 -9.14 -23.56 6.58
N ARG A 507 -8.37 -23.18 5.56
CA ARG A 507 -6.98 -23.60 5.35
C ARG A 507 -5.95 -22.56 5.78
N ASN A 508 -6.38 -21.48 6.42
CA ASN A 508 -5.52 -20.35 6.79
C ASN A 508 -4.72 -19.78 5.59
N ASN A 509 -5.25 -19.88 4.36
CA ASN A 509 -4.65 -19.30 3.17
C ASN A 509 -5.19 -17.87 2.96
N LEU A 510 -4.59 -16.91 3.66
CA LEU A 510 -5.02 -15.52 3.65
C LEU A 510 -5.04 -14.90 2.24
N GLN A 511 -4.00 -15.13 1.44
CA GLN A 511 -3.93 -14.60 0.07
C GLN A 511 -5.07 -15.16 -0.81
N GLY A 512 -5.32 -16.47 -0.72
CA GLY A 512 -6.41 -17.10 -1.48
C GLY A 512 -7.80 -16.61 -1.05
N GLU A 513 -7.99 -16.35 0.25
CA GLU A 513 -9.22 -15.77 0.79
C GLU A 513 -9.44 -14.34 0.27
N ILE A 514 -8.39 -13.52 0.27
CA ILE A 514 -8.40 -12.15 -0.28
C ILE A 514 -8.78 -12.19 -1.76
N THR A 515 -8.06 -12.94 -2.60
CA THR A 515 -8.34 -13.01 -4.05
C THR A 515 -9.78 -13.43 -4.34
N SER A 516 -10.27 -14.47 -3.64
CA SER A 516 -11.65 -14.95 -3.82
C SER A 516 -12.67 -13.93 -3.29
N GLY A 517 -12.33 -13.21 -2.22
CA GLY A 517 -13.16 -12.14 -1.66
C GLY A 517 -13.33 -10.94 -2.58
N ILE A 518 -12.26 -10.49 -3.23
CA ILE A 518 -12.31 -9.39 -4.22
C ILE A 518 -13.23 -9.80 -5.39
N MET A 519 -13.05 -11.00 -5.93
CA MET A 519 -13.88 -11.49 -7.04
C MET A 519 -15.33 -11.66 -6.65
N LEU A 520 -15.61 -12.15 -5.44
CA LEU A 520 -16.96 -12.24 -4.90
C LEU A 520 -17.62 -10.85 -4.82
N ALA A 521 -16.92 -9.84 -4.33
CA ALA A 521 -17.41 -8.48 -4.30
C ALA A 521 -17.69 -7.92 -5.71
N ARG A 522 -16.78 -8.13 -6.67
CA ARG A 522 -16.96 -7.71 -8.07
C ARG A 522 -18.20 -8.35 -8.72
N VAL A 523 -18.42 -9.65 -8.50
CA VAL A 523 -19.62 -10.35 -9.00
C VAL A 523 -20.88 -9.79 -8.36
N ARG A 524 -20.86 -9.51 -7.06
CA ARG A 524 -21.99 -8.90 -6.35
C ARG A 524 -22.31 -7.49 -6.88
N LEU A 525 -21.29 -6.66 -7.15
CA LEU A 525 -21.47 -5.37 -7.81
C LEU A 525 -22.11 -5.52 -9.20
N ALA A 526 -21.61 -6.45 -10.01
CA ALA A 526 -22.17 -6.75 -11.34
C ALA A 526 -23.63 -7.27 -11.27
N ARG A 527 -24.10 -7.74 -10.12
CA ARG A 527 -25.50 -8.15 -9.88
C ARG A 527 -26.35 -7.04 -9.24
N GLY A 528 -25.77 -5.88 -8.95
CA GLY A 528 -26.43 -4.78 -8.23
C GLY A 528 -26.56 -5.01 -6.73
N GLN A 529 -25.88 -6.02 -6.19
CA GLN A 529 -25.80 -6.31 -4.76
C GLN A 529 -24.71 -5.45 -4.12
N VAL A 530 -24.87 -4.12 -4.19
CA VAL A 530 -23.88 -3.12 -3.77
C VAL A 530 -23.52 -3.29 -2.29
N LEU A 531 -24.54 -3.44 -1.45
CA LEU A 531 -24.36 -3.61 -0.02
C LEU A 531 -23.53 -4.88 0.30
N PRO A 532 -23.92 -6.11 -0.12
CA PRO A 532 -23.12 -7.32 0.11
C PRO A 532 -21.70 -7.29 -0.46
N ALA A 533 -21.46 -6.45 -1.47
CA ALA A 533 -20.12 -6.21 -1.99
C ALA A 533 -19.28 -5.35 -1.03
N ILE A 534 -19.83 -4.24 -0.52
CA ILE A 534 -19.16 -3.36 0.45
C ILE A 534 -18.74 -4.16 1.70
N GLU A 535 -19.66 -4.94 2.29
CA GLU A 535 -19.34 -5.77 3.46
C GLU A 535 -18.15 -6.70 3.19
N LYS A 536 -18.13 -7.35 2.02
CA LYS A 536 -17.03 -8.25 1.66
C LYS A 536 -15.73 -7.49 1.41
N LEU A 537 -15.77 -6.32 0.79
CA LEU A 537 -14.58 -5.50 0.53
C LEU A 537 -13.96 -4.99 1.82
N LEU A 538 -14.77 -4.54 2.79
CA LEU A 538 -14.28 -4.11 4.10
C LEU A 538 -13.67 -5.27 4.90
N GLU A 539 -14.22 -6.49 4.79
CA GLU A 539 -13.60 -7.69 5.37
C GLU A 539 -12.22 -7.94 4.77
N VAL A 540 -12.11 -7.87 3.42
CA VAL A 540 -10.86 -8.08 2.68
C VAL A 540 -9.83 -6.99 2.98
N GLU A 541 -10.24 -5.72 3.08
CA GLU A 541 -9.35 -4.61 3.43
C GLU A 541 -8.74 -4.79 4.82
N ARG A 542 -9.55 -5.23 5.81
CA ARG A 542 -9.06 -5.58 7.15
C ARG A 542 -8.09 -6.77 7.14
N GLN A 543 -8.31 -7.75 6.26
CA GLN A 543 -7.38 -8.86 6.07
C GLN A 543 -6.04 -8.39 5.48
N LEU A 544 -6.06 -7.43 4.55
CA LEU A 544 -4.86 -6.85 3.97
C LEU A 544 -4.02 -6.05 4.95
N SER A 545 -4.60 -5.46 5.99
CA SER A 545 -3.81 -4.85 7.08
C SER A 545 -2.92 -5.86 7.83
N GLN A 546 -3.16 -7.16 7.66
CA GLN A 546 -2.32 -8.23 8.22
C GLN A 546 -1.17 -8.64 7.28
N LEU A 547 -1.18 -8.17 6.02
CA LEU A 547 -0.13 -8.41 5.03
C LEU A 547 0.72 -7.14 4.88
N ALA A 548 2.05 -7.29 4.86
CA ALA A 548 2.94 -6.21 4.43
C ALA A 548 2.59 -5.79 2.99
N ALA A 549 2.87 -4.53 2.62
CA ALA A 549 2.56 -3.86 1.35
C ALA A 549 2.05 -4.80 0.23
N SER A 550 0.73 -4.87 0.08
CA SER A 550 0.09 -5.72 -0.93
C SER A 550 -0.33 -4.89 -2.13
N PRO A 551 0.05 -5.28 -3.37
CA PRO A 551 -0.32 -4.56 -4.58
C PRO A 551 -1.85 -4.56 -4.81
N ASP A 552 -2.60 -5.43 -4.14
CA ASP A 552 -4.05 -5.52 -4.28
C ASP A 552 -4.79 -4.37 -3.56
N ARG A 553 -4.11 -3.65 -2.65
CA ARG A 553 -4.74 -2.62 -1.79
C ARG A 553 -5.35 -1.47 -2.60
N ARG A 554 -4.60 -0.90 -3.56
CA ARG A 554 -5.10 0.18 -4.43
C ARG A 554 -6.32 -0.25 -5.25
N GLU A 555 -6.33 -1.46 -5.81
CA GLU A 555 -7.47 -1.97 -6.58
C GLU A 555 -8.71 -2.08 -5.69
N ILE A 556 -8.56 -2.65 -4.49
CA ILE A 556 -9.68 -2.83 -3.56
C ILE A 556 -10.25 -1.48 -3.11
N GLN A 557 -9.40 -0.52 -2.76
CA GLN A 557 -9.85 0.81 -2.37
C GLN A 557 -10.60 1.52 -3.52
N ALA A 558 -10.18 1.34 -4.77
CA ALA A 558 -10.92 1.84 -5.93
C ALA A 558 -12.28 1.14 -6.10
N ILE A 559 -12.37 -0.18 -5.86
CA ILE A 559 -13.65 -0.91 -5.89
C ILE A 559 -14.57 -0.44 -4.74
N VAL A 560 -14.02 -0.19 -3.54
CA VAL A 560 -14.77 0.33 -2.40
C VAL A 560 -15.30 1.73 -2.70
N ALA A 561 -14.46 2.62 -3.25
CA ALA A 561 -14.87 3.96 -3.68
C ALA A 561 -16.05 3.88 -4.65
N TRP A 562 -15.92 3.05 -5.69
CA TRP A 562 -16.99 2.82 -6.66
C TRP A 562 -18.27 2.28 -6.03
N ALA A 563 -18.16 1.30 -5.12
CA ALA A 563 -19.32 0.73 -4.43
C ALA A 563 -20.07 1.77 -3.59
N TYR A 564 -19.34 2.68 -2.90
CA TYR A 564 -19.97 3.78 -2.16
C TYR A 564 -20.58 4.86 -3.08
N GLU A 565 -19.99 5.14 -4.25
CA GLU A 565 -20.63 5.99 -5.25
C GLU A 565 -21.95 5.36 -5.73
N LEU A 566 -21.97 4.04 -5.98
CA LEU A 566 -23.19 3.30 -6.34
C LEU A 566 -24.25 3.28 -5.24
N LEU A 567 -23.84 3.35 -3.97
CA LEU A 567 -24.74 3.45 -2.83
C LEU A 567 -25.34 4.87 -2.68
N GLY A 568 -24.79 5.87 -3.39
CA GLY A 568 -25.17 7.27 -3.24
C GLY A 568 -24.46 7.96 -2.07
N GLN A 569 -23.27 7.50 -1.70
CA GLN A 569 -22.44 8.05 -0.62
C GLN A 569 -21.14 8.68 -1.20
N PRO A 570 -21.25 9.79 -1.96
CA PRO A 570 -20.14 10.38 -2.72
C PRO A 570 -18.98 10.83 -1.83
N VAL A 571 -19.26 11.31 -0.61
CA VAL A 571 -18.23 11.75 0.33
C VAL A 571 -17.33 10.59 0.78
N VAL A 572 -17.93 9.45 1.12
CA VAL A 572 -17.17 8.24 1.50
C VAL A 572 -16.38 7.74 0.29
N SER A 573 -16.99 7.76 -0.91
CA SER A 573 -16.27 7.45 -2.15
C SER A 573 -15.02 8.32 -2.33
N ASP A 574 -15.10 9.63 -2.10
CA ASP A 574 -13.98 10.56 -2.28
C ASP A 574 -12.85 10.30 -1.28
N GLN A 575 -13.18 9.94 -0.04
CA GLN A 575 -12.18 9.53 0.95
C GLN A 575 -11.39 8.29 0.50
N TYR A 576 -12.05 7.30 -0.11
CA TYR A 576 -11.35 6.14 -0.67
C TYR A 576 -10.55 6.49 -1.92
N TRP A 577 -11.04 7.37 -2.80
CA TRP A 577 -10.24 7.85 -3.92
C TRP A 577 -8.97 8.58 -3.47
N LYS A 578 -9.05 9.38 -2.41
CA LYS A 578 -7.87 10.02 -1.81
C LYS A 578 -6.84 8.98 -1.37
N LYS A 579 -7.27 7.88 -0.72
CA LYS A 579 -6.37 6.77 -0.35
C LYS A 579 -5.71 6.12 -1.58
N VAL A 580 -6.46 5.93 -2.67
CA VAL A 580 -5.93 5.39 -3.92
C VAL A 580 -4.86 6.30 -4.55
N GLU A 581 -5.04 7.62 -4.45
CA GLU A 581 -4.13 8.65 -4.97
C GLU A 581 -2.88 8.82 -4.09
N GLU A 582 -3.04 8.82 -2.75
CA GLU A 582 -1.94 8.87 -1.79
C GLU A 582 -1.01 7.64 -1.86
N ALA A 583 -1.56 6.48 -2.23
CA ALA A 583 -0.79 5.25 -2.46
C ALA A 583 0.01 5.25 -3.78
N GLY A 584 0.15 6.41 -4.46
CA GLY A 584 0.60 6.65 -5.84
C GLY A 584 1.98 6.13 -6.29
N THR A 585 2.58 5.19 -5.58
CA THR A 585 3.85 4.52 -5.92
C THR A 585 3.80 2.98 -5.75
N GLU A 586 2.69 2.41 -5.27
CA GLU A 586 2.54 0.96 -5.15
C GLU A 586 2.39 0.29 -6.53
N ALA A 587 3.29 -0.64 -6.86
CA ALA A 587 3.31 -1.36 -8.12
C ALA A 587 2.11 -2.32 -8.22
N VAL A 588 1.14 -2.01 -9.09
CA VAL A 588 -0.01 -2.86 -9.39
C VAL A 588 0.16 -3.56 -10.75
N THR A 589 -0.58 -4.65 -10.99
CA THR A 589 -0.57 -5.31 -12.30
C THR A 589 -1.29 -4.45 -13.35
N PRO A 590 -0.94 -4.56 -14.66
CA PRO A 590 -1.63 -3.80 -15.70
C PRO A 590 -3.16 -3.99 -15.74
N PRO A 591 -3.72 -5.21 -15.54
CA PRO A 591 -5.17 -5.37 -15.42
C PRO A 591 -5.78 -4.63 -14.22
N ALA A 592 -5.11 -4.62 -13.07
CA ALA A 592 -5.59 -3.90 -11.88
C ALA A 592 -5.56 -2.38 -12.09
N GLU A 593 -4.48 -1.85 -12.68
CA GLU A 593 -4.38 -0.43 -13.03
C GLU A 593 -5.45 -0.02 -14.05
N PHE A 594 -5.74 -0.86 -15.05
CA PHE A 594 -6.84 -0.62 -15.99
C PHE A 594 -8.19 -0.52 -15.27
N MET A 595 -8.46 -1.42 -14.32
CA MET A 595 -9.70 -1.39 -13.53
C MET A 595 -9.80 -0.15 -12.65
N ILE A 596 -8.71 0.27 -11.99
CA ILE A 596 -8.67 1.50 -11.17
C ILE A 596 -9.04 2.71 -12.03
N ARG A 597 -8.41 2.85 -13.20
CA ARG A 597 -8.69 3.94 -14.15
C ARG A 597 -10.12 3.90 -14.66
N LEU A 598 -10.63 2.70 -14.99
CA LEU A 598 -12.00 2.50 -15.44
C LEU A 598 -13.02 2.94 -14.37
N PHE A 599 -12.81 2.56 -13.11
CA PHE A 599 -13.69 2.97 -12.00
C PHE A 599 -13.63 4.47 -11.73
N LYS A 600 -12.45 5.11 -11.85
CA LYS A 600 -12.33 6.56 -11.72
C LYS A 600 -13.10 7.27 -12.84
N ALA A 601 -12.98 6.80 -14.07
CA ALA A 601 -13.72 7.34 -15.21
C ALA A 601 -15.25 7.17 -15.06
N LEU A 602 -15.70 6.01 -14.57
CA LEU A 602 -17.10 5.76 -14.24
C LEU A 602 -17.62 6.66 -13.11
N HIS A 603 -16.80 6.87 -12.08
CA HIS A 603 -17.10 7.81 -10.99
C HIS A 603 -17.31 9.24 -11.52
N THR A 604 -16.39 9.72 -12.38
CA THR A 604 -16.51 11.03 -13.07
C THR A 604 -17.77 11.10 -13.94
N LEU A 605 -18.09 10.01 -14.67
CA LEU A 605 -19.29 9.92 -15.52
C LEU A 605 -20.58 10.06 -14.71
N ILE A 606 -20.73 9.33 -13.61
CA ILE A 606 -21.92 9.36 -12.74
C ILE A 606 -22.12 10.74 -12.07
N ARG A 607 -21.05 11.51 -11.90
CA ARG A 607 -21.11 12.90 -11.41
C ARG A 607 -21.53 13.93 -12.45
N GLY A 608 -21.59 13.54 -13.73
CA GLY A 608 -22.00 14.41 -14.82
C GLY A 608 -20.89 15.26 -15.40
N GLU A 609 -19.63 14.97 -15.04
CA GLU A 609 -18.44 15.63 -15.58
C GLU A 609 -18.04 15.02 -16.94
N LEU A 610 -18.96 15.10 -17.90
CA LEU A 610 -18.90 14.34 -19.16
C LEU A 610 -17.60 14.54 -19.97
N PRO A 611 -17.06 15.78 -20.13
CA PRO A 611 -15.81 15.97 -20.87
C PRO A 611 -14.59 15.32 -20.18
N ALA A 612 -14.54 15.37 -18.84
CA ALA A 612 -13.48 14.75 -18.07
C ALA A 612 -13.58 13.22 -18.14
N ALA A 613 -14.79 12.68 -18.01
CA ALA A 613 -15.04 11.24 -18.15
C ALA A 613 -14.65 10.73 -19.55
N GLU A 614 -15.00 11.43 -20.62
CA GLU A 614 -14.61 11.09 -22.00
C GLU A 614 -13.09 10.97 -22.15
N ASN A 615 -12.33 11.96 -21.67
CA ASN A 615 -10.87 11.92 -21.72
C ASN A 615 -10.29 10.77 -20.88
N GLN A 616 -10.80 10.56 -19.66
CA GLN A 616 -10.35 9.48 -18.79
C GLN A 616 -10.61 8.10 -19.40
N PHE A 617 -11.77 7.88 -20.06
CA PHE A 617 -12.03 6.63 -20.77
C PHE A 617 -11.11 6.44 -21.98
N ALA A 618 -10.83 7.50 -22.74
CA ALA A 618 -9.91 7.45 -23.88
C ALA A 618 -8.49 7.07 -23.43
N GLU A 619 -7.99 7.69 -22.34
CA GLU A 619 -6.71 7.35 -21.73
C GLU A 619 -6.67 5.91 -21.20
N THR A 620 -7.77 5.46 -20.58
CA THR A 620 -7.91 4.08 -20.08
C THR A 620 -7.86 3.06 -21.21
N ALA A 621 -8.57 3.31 -22.31
CA ALA A 621 -8.51 2.48 -23.51
C ALA A 621 -7.09 2.47 -24.12
N GLY A 622 -6.46 3.65 -24.22
CA GLY A 622 -5.07 3.79 -24.67
C GLY A 622 -4.10 2.95 -23.83
N PHE A 623 -4.18 3.05 -22.51
CA PHE A 623 -3.40 2.24 -21.58
C PHE A 623 -3.64 0.73 -21.75
N GLY A 624 -4.89 0.31 -21.95
CA GLY A 624 -5.21 -1.10 -22.18
C GLY A 624 -4.57 -1.65 -23.47
N ARG A 625 -4.55 -0.86 -24.55
CA ARG A 625 -3.89 -1.24 -25.80
C ARG A 625 -2.37 -1.32 -25.66
N THR A 626 -1.73 -0.32 -25.05
CA THR A 626 -0.28 -0.31 -24.84
C THR A 626 0.17 -1.44 -23.90
N SER A 627 -0.66 -1.79 -22.93
CA SER A 627 -0.44 -2.90 -21.99
C SER A 627 -0.83 -4.28 -22.55
N LYS A 628 -1.25 -4.37 -23.82
CA LYS A 628 -1.67 -5.63 -24.50
C LYS A 628 -2.76 -6.39 -23.74
N LEU A 629 -3.70 -5.68 -23.15
CA LEU A 629 -4.88 -6.30 -22.53
C LEU A 629 -5.81 -6.88 -23.61
N GLN A 630 -6.75 -7.73 -23.19
CA GLN A 630 -7.71 -8.34 -24.10
C GLN A 630 -8.55 -7.26 -24.78
N THR A 631 -8.78 -7.39 -26.09
CA THR A 631 -9.56 -6.42 -26.87
C THR A 631 -10.96 -6.20 -26.28
N ALA A 632 -11.56 -7.24 -25.72
CA ALA A 632 -12.85 -7.16 -25.03
C ALA A 632 -12.84 -6.22 -23.83
N ASP A 633 -11.78 -6.27 -23.01
CA ASP A 633 -11.64 -5.43 -21.81
C ASP A 633 -11.44 -3.96 -22.22
N VAL A 634 -10.61 -3.70 -23.22
CA VAL A 634 -10.36 -2.35 -23.77
C VAL A 634 -11.64 -1.73 -24.32
N ALA A 635 -12.45 -2.52 -25.03
CA ALA A 635 -13.69 -2.06 -25.65
C ALA A 635 -14.75 -1.64 -24.63
N VAL A 636 -14.68 -2.10 -23.38
CA VAL A 636 -15.52 -1.58 -22.28
C VAL A 636 -15.29 -0.08 -22.08
N ALA A 637 -14.01 0.34 -22.02
CA ALA A 637 -13.67 1.76 -21.88
C ALA A 637 -14.07 2.57 -23.13
N GLU A 638 -13.90 2.01 -24.33
CA GLU A 638 -14.31 2.67 -25.59
C GLU A 638 -15.84 2.85 -25.67
N PHE A 639 -16.63 1.87 -25.22
CA PHE A 639 -18.08 2.02 -25.13
C PHE A 639 -18.45 3.18 -24.18
N TYR A 640 -17.85 3.24 -22.99
CA TYR A 640 -18.16 4.31 -22.04
C TYR A 640 -17.66 5.69 -22.51
N GLN A 641 -16.55 5.75 -23.25
CA GLN A 641 -16.13 6.96 -23.95
C GLN A 641 -17.22 7.41 -24.94
N GLY A 642 -17.72 6.48 -25.77
CA GLY A 642 -18.80 6.76 -26.71
C GLY A 642 -20.09 7.21 -26.02
N LEU A 643 -20.43 6.61 -24.88
CA LEU A 643 -21.56 7.02 -24.05
C LEU A 643 -21.39 8.45 -23.52
N ALA A 644 -20.22 8.80 -23.01
CA ALA A 644 -19.92 10.16 -22.54
C ALA A 644 -20.03 11.18 -23.68
N MET A 645 -19.56 10.84 -24.89
CA MET A 645 -19.71 11.66 -26.09
C MET A 645 -21.18 11.81 -26.52
N TYR A 646 -21.95 10.72 -26.48
CA TYR A 646 -23.37 10.71 -26.80
C TYR A 646 -24.17 11.63 -25.85
N LEU A 647 -23.89 11.56 -24.55
CA LEU A 647 -24.53 12.43 -23.55
C LEU A 647 -24.21 13.92 -23.75
N GLN A 648 -23.07 14.22 -24.36
CA GLN A 648 -22.69 15.58 -24.79
C GLN A 648 -23.25 15.97 -26.16
N LYS A 649 -24.07 15.12 -26.80
CA LYS A 649 -24.63 15.32 -28.15
C LYS A 649 -23.55 15.49 -29.24
N LYS A 650 -22.41 14.81 -29.08
CA LYS A 650 -21.35 14.80 -30.10
C LYS A 650 -21.67 13.76 -31.18
N ASN A 651 -21.81 14.21 -32.43
CA ASN A 651 -22.10 13.32 -33.57
C ASN A 651 -21.03 12.24 -33.81
N ALA A 652 -19.79 12.48 -33.38
CA ALA A 652 -18.69 11.52 -33.49
C ALA A 652 -18.87 10.25 -32.64
N ALA A 653 -19.79 10.24 -31.66
CA ALA A 653 -20.05 9.06 -30.82
C ALA A 653 -20.42 7.82 -31.66
N LEU A 654 -21.21 7.99 -32.72
CA LEU A 654 -21.61 6.89 -33.60
C LEU A 654 -20.41 6.27 -34.33
N GLN A 655 -19.42 7.07 -34.74
CA GLN A 655 -18.22 6.56 -35.39
C GLN A 655 -17.41 5.69 -34.43
N LEU A 656 -17.31 6.08 -33.16
CA LEU A 656 -16.64 5.27 -32.14
C LEU A 656 -17.40 3.96 -31.87
N PHE A 657 -18.73 4.00 -31.78
CA PHE A 657 -19.53 2.78 -31.60
C PHE A 657 -19.39 1.79 -32.76
N ARG A 658 -19.26 2.27 -34.01
CA ARG A 658 -19.01 1.41 -35.19
C ARG A 658 -17.63 0.75 -35.19
N GLN A 659 -16.70 1.28 -34.39
CA GLN A 659 -15.36 0.70 -34.24
C GLN A 659 -15.28 -0.36 -33.13
N LEU A 660 -16.36 -0.54 -32.35
CA LEU A 660 -16.40 -1.58 -31.33
C LEU A 660 -16.21 -2.97 -31.98
N PRO A 661 -15.50 -3.90 -31.31
CA PRO A 661 -15.21 -5.22 -31.85
C PRO A 661 -16.46 -6.02 -32.26
N ALA A 662 -16.37 -6.79 -33.34
CA ALA A 662 -17.46 -7.63 -33.85
C ALA A 662 -18.08 -8.57 -32.79
N MET A 663 -17.29 -9.03 -31.81
CA MET A 663 -17.75 -9.87 -30.70
C MET A 663 -18.85 -9.23 -29.82
N PHE A 664 -18.99 -7.90 -29.82
CA PHE A 664 -20.13 -7.22 -29.17
C PHE A 664 -21.44 -7.43 -29.92
N PHE A 665 -21.37 -7.74 -31.22
CA PHE A 665 -22.50 -7.86 -32.14
C PHE A 665 -22.83 -9.33 -32.47
N GLU A 666 -21.86 -10.22 -32.43
CA GLU A 666 -22.02 -11.68 -32.55
C GLU A 666 -22.86 -12.30 -31.41
N SER A 667 -23.23 -13.58 -31.51
CA SER A 667 -24.06 -14.37 -30.56
C SER A 667 -23.44 -14.57 -29.16
N SER A 668 -22.92 -13.52 -28.54
CA SER A 668 -22.37 -13.52 -27.20
C SER A 668 -23.48 -13.41 -26.16
N ASP A 669 -23.49 -14.31 -25.18
CA ASP A 669 -24.37 -14.25 -24.01
C ASP A 669 -23.74 -13.48 -22.83
N GLN A 670 -22.62 -12.78 -23.07
CA GLN A 670 -22.00 -11.94 -22.06
C GLN A 670 -22.90 -10.74 -21.72
N PRO A 671 -23.22 -10.48 -20.43
CA PRO A 671 -24.25 -9.53 -20.06
C PRO A 671 -23.94 -8.09 -20.49
N PHE A 672 -22.68 -7.67 -20.40
CA PHE A 672 -22.28 -6.34 -20.85
C PHE A 672 -22.43 -6.18 -22.37
N HIS A 673 -22.10 -7.20 -23.17
CA HIS A 673 -22.31 -7.15 -24.62
C HIS A 673 -23.80 -7.06 -24.96
N LEU A 674 -24.64 -7.82 -24.26
CA LEU A 674 -26.10 -7.73 -24.40
C LEU A 674 -26.62 -6.33 -24.05
N PHE A 675 -26.10 -5.71 -22.98
CA PHE A 675 -26.43 -4.31 -22.66
C PHE A 675 -26.01 -3.33 -23.76
N VAL A 676 -24.78 -3.47 -24.29
CA VAL A 676 -24.29 -2.63 -25.41
C VAL A 676 -25.21 -2.78 -26.64
N LYS A 677 -25.62 -4.00 -26.99
CA LYS A 677 -26.59 -4.24 -28.07
C LYS A 677 -27.90 -3.51 -27.83
N VAL A 678 -28.49 -3.69 -26.64
CA VAL A 678 -29.75 -3.02 -26.26
C VAL A 678 -29.60 -1.50 -26.36
N PHE A 679 -28.52 -0.94 -25.83
CA PHE A 679 -28.23 0.49 -25.90
C PHE A 679 -28.13 0.98 -27.35
N LEU A 680 -27.32 0.33 -28.18
CA LEU A 680 -27.07 0.75 -29.56
C LEU A 680 -28.29 0.55 -30.46
N GLY A 681 -29.01 -0.56 -30.34
CA GLY A 681 -30.21 -0.83 -31.13
C GLY A 681 -31.34 0.16 -30.81
N LEU A 682 -31.47 0.60 -29.56
CA LEU A 682 -32.46 1.62 -29.18
C LEU A 682 -32.02 3.04 -29.57
N THR A 683 -30.73 3.34 -29.48
CA THR A 683 -30.21 4.71 -29.68
C THR A 683 -29.94 5.01 -31.16
N PHE A 684 -29.52 4.01 -31.94
CA PHE A 684 -29.12 4.12 -33.33
C PHE A 684 -29.65 2.97 -34.20
N PRO A 685 -30.98 2.73 -34.26
CA PRO A 685 -31.56 1.57 -34.95
C PRO A 685 -31.16 1.47 -36.43
N GLY A 686 -31.04 2.60 -37.13
CA GLY A 686 -30.63 2.62 -38.54
C GLY A 686 -29.14 2.33 -38.77
N ALA A 687 -28.29 2.45 -37.74
CA ALA A 687 -26.86 2.18 -37.84
C ALA A 687 -26.48 0.75 -37.43
N PHE A 688 -27.35 0.06 -36.70
CA PHE A 688 -27.17 -1.32 -36.23
C PHE A 688 -28.44 -2.16 -36.46
N PRO A 689 -28.92 -2.29 -37.71
CA PRO A 689 -30.15 -3.02 -38.04
C PRO A 689 -30.09 -4.52 -37.73
N GLU A 690 -28.89 -5.09 -37.56
CA GLU A 690 -28.65 -6.49 -37.23
C GLU A 690 -28.97 -6.86 -35.78
N ILE A 691 -29.22 -5.88 -34.90
CA ILE A 691 -29.47 -6.12 -33.48
C ILE A 691 -30.94 -6.55 -33.27
N ASP A 692 -31.12 -7.80 -32.85
CA ASP A 692 -32.39 -8.28 -32.28
C ASP A 692 -32.54 -7.79 -30.84
N LEU A 693 -33.34 -6.72 -30.65
CA LEU A 693 -33.57 -6.08 -29.35
C LEU A 693 -34.28 -7.00 -28.36
N ASP A 694 -35.34 -7.69 -28.77
CA ASP A 694 -36.13 -8.53 -27.86
C ASP A 694 -35.37 -9.79 -27.44
N ALA A 695 -34.62 -10.40 -28.35
CA ALA A 695 -33.72 -11.50 -27.98
C ALA A 695 -32.62 -11.03 -27.02
N SER A 696 -32.03 -9.85 -27.26
CA SER A 696 -30.97 -9.29 -26.41
C SER A 696 -31.48 -8.94 -25.01
N LEU A 697 -32.65 -8.29 -24.90
CA LEU A 697 -33.32 -7.98 -23.63
C LEU A 697 -33.69 -9.24 -22.86
N THR A 698 -34.30 -10.22 -23.52
CA THR A 698 -34.71 -11.49 -22.90
C THR A 698 -33.50 -12.21 -22.31
N ARG A 699 -32.40 -12.31 -23.07
CA ARG A 699 -31.17 -12.93 -22.58
C ARG A 699 -30.55 -12.14 -21.44
N LEU A 700 -30.52 -10.80 -21.54
CA LEU A 700 -29.96 -9.94 -20.50
C LEU A 700 -30.68 -10.14 -19.16
N ASN A 701 -32.01 -10.23 -19.16
CA ASN A 701 -32.80 -10.46 -17.94
C ASN A 701 -32.46 -11.80 -17.26
N LEU A 702 -32.04 -12.83 -18.00
CA LEU A 702 -31.65 -14.13 -17.45
C LEU A 702 -30.30 -14.10 -16.70
N THR A 703 -29.46 -13.09 -16.94
CA THR A 703 -28.09 -13.01 -16.40
C THR A 703 -28.00 -12.48 -14.96
N ASP A 704 -29.07 -11.84 -14.46
CA ASP A 704 -29.05 -11.08 -13.19
C ASP A 704 -28.03 -9.91 -13.18
N TYR A 705 -27.55 -9.48 -14.34
CA TYR A 705 -26.64 -8.35 -14.47
C TYR A 705 -27.32 -7.03 -14.10
N TYR A 706 -26.54 -6.11 -13.57
CA TYR A 706 -26.92 -4.75 -13.26
C TYR A 706 -25.87 -3.82 -13.85
N GLU A 707 -26.28 -3.00 -14.79
CA GLU A 707 -25.44 -1.97 -15.38
C GLU A 707 -25.72 -0.62 -14.72
N PRO A 708 -24.85 -0.06 -13.86
CA PRO A 708 -25.11 1.22 -13.19
C PRO A 708 -25.49 2.39 -14.11
N VAL A 709 -25.00 2.39 -15.36
CA VAL A 709 -25.30 3.48 -16.31
C VAL A 709 -26.56 3.25 -17.15
N TRP A 710 -27.31 2.17 -16.90
CA TRP A 710 -28.58 1.86 -17.59
C TRP A 710 -29.53 3.06 -17.66
N ILE A 711 -29.45 3.93 -16.66
CA ILE A 711 -30.31 5.08 -16.47
C ILE A 711 -30.25 6.07 -17.65
N PHE A 712 -29.13 6.10 -18.40
CA PHE A 712 -28.96 6.99 -19.54
C PHE A 712 -29.70 6.51 -20.81
N ALA A 713 -30.17 5.26 -20.82
CA ALA A 713 -31.05 4.71 -21.86
C ALA A 713 -32.43 4.33 -21.32
N ALA A 714 -32.73 4.64 -20.05
CA ALA A 714 -33.94 4.16 -19.38
C ALA A 714 -35.24 4.60 -20.06
N ASP A 715 -35.30 5.83 -20.57
CA ASP A 715 -36.50 6.33 -21.26
C ASP A 715 -36.72 5.61 -22.59
N GLN A 716 -35.66 5.35 -23.36
CA GLN A 716 -35.70 4.61 -24.61
C GLN A 716 -36.10 3.15 -24.38
N ILE A 717 -35.50 2.48 -23.38
CA ILE A 717 -35.84 1.10 -23.01
C ILE A 717 -37.30 1.02 -22.58
N TYR A 718 -37.76 1.93 -21.72
CA TYR A 718 -39.14 1.93 -21.25
C TYR A 718 -40.15 2.22 -22.37
N CYS A 719 -39.85 3.19 -23.25
CA CYS A 719 -40.72 3.53 -24.38
C CYS A 719 -40.78 2.44 -25.46
N TYR A 720 -39.76 1.58 -25.57
CA TYR A 720 -39.79 0.42 -26.46
C TYR A 720 -40.96 -0.53 -26.13
N GLY A 721 -41.33 -0.62 -24.85
CA GLY A 721 -42.61 -1.17 -24.41
C GLY A 721 -42.76 -2.69 -24.48
N SER A 722 -41.74 -3.45 -24.87
CA SER A 722 -41.79 -4.92 -24.81
C SER A 722 -41.76 -5.42 -23.36
N ALA A 723 -42.28 -6.62 -23.14
CA ALA A 723 -42.31 -7.23 -21.81
C ALA A 723 -40.90 -7.34 -21.20
N ALA A 724 -39.92 -7.75 -22.00
CA ALA A 724 -38.53 -7.86 -21.57
C ALA A 724 -37.89 -6.49 -21.24
N ALA A 725 -38.24 -5.44 -21.99
CA ALA A 725 -37.78 -4.08 -21.71
C ALA A 725 -38.35 -3.52 -20.40
N ILE A 726 -39.65 -3.74 -20.15
CA ILE A 726 -40.30 -3.36 -18.89
C ILE A 726 -39.68 -4.12 -17.72
N GLU A 727 -39.47 -5.44 -17.87
CA GLU A 727 -38.81 -6.27 -16.86
C GLU A 727 -37.40 -5.76 -16.53
N MET A 728 -36.59 -5.43 -17.54
CA MET A 728 -35.24 -4.88 -17.36
C MET A 728 -35.30 -3.58 -16.54
N VAL A 729 -36.18 -2.65 -16.92
CA VAL A 729 -36.36 -1.37 -16.22
C VAL A 729 -36.79 -1.59 -14.77
N MET A 730 -37.73 -2.50 -14.50
CA MET A 730 -38.18 -2.80 -13.14
C MET A 730 -37.04 -3.40 -12.31
N SER A 731 -36.34 -4.41 -12.85
CA SER A 731 -35.20 -5.06 -12.21
C SER A 731 -34.07 -4.09 -11.86
N HIS A 732 -33.68 -3.23 -12.80
CA HIS A 732 -32.62 -2.24 -12.55
C HIS A 732 -33.07 -1.13 -11.60
N SER A 733 -34.35 -0.74 -11.65
CA SER A 733 -34.88 0.24 -10.70
C SER A 733 -34.92 -0.28 -9.27
N ASP A 734 -35.19 -1.58 -9.08
CA ASP A 734 -35.17 -2.24 -7.76
C ASP A 734 -33.76 -2.32 -7.16
N LYS A 735 -32.73 -2.37 -8.01
CA LYS A 735 -31.31 -2.40 -7.63
C LYS A 735 -30.70 -1.01 -7.46
N LEU A 736 -31.35 0.04 -7.97
CA LEU A 736 -30.87 1.41 -7.88
C LEU A 736 -31.06 1.98 -6.46
N ALA A 737 -29.96 2.38 -5.81
CA ALA A 737 -30.02 3.01 -4.50
C ALA A 737 -30.83 4.32 -4.53
N PRO A 738 -31.74 4.56 -3.56
CA PRO A 738 -32.55 5.79 -3.54
C PRO A 738 -31.73 7.09 -3.50
N ASP A 739 -30.59 7.06 -2.81
CA ASP A 739 -29.72 8.23 -2.67
C ASP A 739 -28.98 8.51 -3.99
N LEU A 740 -28.44 7.47 -4.63
CA LEU A 740 -27.87 7.58 -5.98
C LEU A 740 -28.91 8.08 -6.99
N LYS A 741 -30.14 7.56 -6.93
CA LYS A 741 -31.24 8.03 -7.77
C LYS A 741 -31.46 9.53 -7.60
N SER A 742 -31.55 10.01 -6.36
CA SER A 742 -31.73 11.44 -6.08
C SER A 742 -30.60 12.29 -6.66
N LEU A 743 -29.35 11.84 -6.51
CA LEU A 743 -28.19 12.52 -7.10
C LEU A 743 -28.26 12.55 -8.63
N LEU A 744 -28.64 11.44 -9.27
CA LEU A 744 -28.78 11.37 -10.72
C LEU A 744 -29.94 12.26 -11.24
N GLU A 745 -31.08 12.34 -10.55
CA GLU A 745 -32.18 13.25 -10.89
C GLU A 745 -31.76 14.73 -10.76
N GLN A 746 -30.82 15.04 -9.87
CA GLN A 746 -30.26 16.39 -9.73
C GLN A 746 -29.29 16.70 -10.89
N ARG A 747 -28.37 15.78 -11.18
CA ARG A 747 -27.30 15.92 -12.18
C ARG A 747 -27.80 15.86 -13.63
N PHE A 748 -28.82 15.05 -13.91
CA PHE A 748 -29.29 14.78 -15.28
C PHE A 748 -30.79 15.03 -15.44
N SER A 749 -31.15 16.00 -16.28
CA SER A 749 -32.55 16.38 -16.54
C SER A 749 -33.37 15.24 -17.16
N ALA A 750 -32.78 14.44 -18.05
CA ALA A 750 -33.42 13.28 -18.66
C ALA A 750 -33.82 12.22 -17.61
N VAL A 751 -32.95 11.96 -16.63
CA VAL A 751 -33.21 11.02 -15.54
C VAL A 751 -34.38 11.49 -14.68
N ARG A 752 -34.41 12.79 -14.34
CA ARG A 752 -35.53 13.41 -13.62
C ARG A 752 -36.85 13.29 -14.38
N GLN A 753 -36.83 13.51 -15.70
CA GLN A 753 -38.02 13.39 -16.54
C GLN A 753 -38.53 11.96 -16.59
N PHE A 754 -37.64 10.98 -16.77
CA PHE A 754 -37.98 9.56 -16.78
C PHE A 754 -38.71 9.13 -15.50
N PHE A 755 -38.15 9.42 -14.32
CA PHE A 755 -38.80 9.04 -13.06
C PHE A 755 -40.05 9.86 -12.74
N LYS A 756 -40.16 11.09 -13.26
CA LYS A 756 -41.40 11.88 -13.19
C LYS A 756 -42.54 11.21 -13.98
N LYS A 757 -42.25 10.63 -15.15
CA LYS A 757 -43.23 9.87 -15.96
C LYS A 757 -43.73 8.62 -15.24
N ARG A 758 -42.90 7.96 -14.44
CA ARG A 758 -43.22 6.71 -13.71
C ARG A 758 -43.87 6.88 -12.32
N ARG A 759 -44.39 8.06 -11.96
CA ARG A 759 -45.01 8.29 -10.63
C ARG A 759 -46.19 7.33 -10.40
N GLY A 760 -45.98 6.31 -9.56
CA GLY A 760 -46.98 5.30 -9.18
C GLY A 760 -46.47 4.10 -8.38
N ALA A 761 -45.19 3.73 -8.48
CA ALA A 761 -44.62 2.61 -7.74
C ALA A 761 -43.98 3.06 -6.42
N LYS A 762 -44.51 2.60 -5.27
CA LYS A 762 -43.81 2.67 -3.98
C LYS A 762 -42.66 1.66 -4.01
N TYR A 763 -41.42 2.13 -4.06
CA TYR A 763 -40.25 1.28 -3.83
C TYR A 763 -40.19 0.93 -2.34
N ALA A 764 -40.39 -0.35 -2.01
CA ALA A 764 -40.17 -0.85 -0.65
C ALA A 764 -38.66 -1.10 -0.46
N ARG A 765 -38.03 -0.47 0.54
CA ARG A 765 -36.63 -0.75 0.91
C ARG A 765 -36.54 -2.16 1.51
N LYS A 766 -35.73 -3.03 0.89
CA LYS A 766 -35.53 -4.43 1.34
C LYS A 766 -34.32 -4.58 2.29
N TYR A 767 -33.38 -3.65 2.24
CA TYR A 767 -32.14 -3.64 3.01
C TYR A 767 -31.79 -2.22 3.44
N TYR A 768 -31.07 -2.10 4.55
CA TYR A 768 -30.65 -0.84 5.16
C TYR A 768 -29.17 -0.88 5.51
N THR A 769 -28.53 0.29 5.53
CA THR A 769 -27.14 0.43 6.00
C THR A 769 -27.18 0.72 7.49
N LEU A 770 -26.61 -0.18 8.30
CA LEU A 770 -26.42 0.01 9.74
C LEU A 770 -24.97 0.42 10.01
N ILE A 771 -24.79 1.64 10.49
CA ILE A 771 -23.50 2.22 10.86
C ILE A 771 -23.38 2.14 12.38
N LYS A 772 -22.41 1.39 12.90
CA LYS A 772 -22.10 1.30 14.33
C LYS A 772 -20.73 1.89 14.60
N ASN A 773 -20.69 3.09 15.19
CA ASN A 773 -19.43 3.80 15.48
C ASN A 773 -18.49 3.87 14.26
N GLY A 774 -19.04 4.21 13.08
CA GLY A 774 -18.30 4.26 11.82
C GLY A 774 -18.18 2.93 11.06
N ASN A 775 -18.54 1.79 11.67
CA ASN A 775 -18.53 0.50 10.99
C ASN A 775 -19.81 0.27 10.21
N HIS A 776 -19.71 0.07 8.89
CA HIS A 776 -20.84 -0.15 8.00
C HIS A 776 -21.19 -1.64 7.92
N THR A 777 -22.46 -1.96 8.17
CA THR A 777 -23.02 -3.32 8.07
C THR A 777 -24.38 -3.27 7.37
N ILE A 778 -24.84 -4.42 6.87
CA ILE A 778 -26.09 -4.51 6.13
C ILE A 778 -27.11 -5.22 7.00
N VAL A 779 -28.32 -4.68 7.04
CA VAL A 779 -29.41 -5.31 7.77
C VAL A 779 -30.63 -5.48 6.88
N SER A 780 -31.28 -6.64 7.01
CA SER A 780 -32.54 -6.95 6.31
C SER A 780 -33.70 -6.14 6.89
N GLU A 781 -34.82 -6.09 6.15
CA GLU A 781 -36.07 -5.51 6.67
C GLU A 781 -36.49 -6.07 8.04
N LYS A 782 -36.32 -7.38 8.25
CA LYS A 782 -36.57 -8.00 9.56
C LYS A 782 -35.67 -7.45 10.66
N HIS A 783 -34.39 -7.23 10.37
CA HIS A 783 -33.49 -6.60 11.33
C HIS A 783 -33.84 -5.13 11.58
N TYR A 784 -34.27 -4.39 10.55
CA TYR A 784 -34.77 -3.02 10.72
C TYR A 784 -35.99 -2.96 11.64
N GLN A 785 -36.94 -3.90 11.48
CA GLN A 785 -38.10 -4.01 12.37
C GLN A 785 -37.67 -4.29 13.82
N ASN A 786 -36.68 -5.16 14.02
CA ASN A 786 -36.11 -5.43 15.34
C ASN A 786 -35.41 -4.19 15.91
N PHE A 787 -34.62 -3.48 15.10
CA PHE A 787 -33.91 -2.26 15.49
C PHE A 787 -34.85 -1.16 15.99
N GLU A 788 -36.04 -1.01 15.39
CA GLU A 788 -37.07 -0.08 15.90
C GLU A 788 -37.64 -0.49 17.27
N SER A 789 -37.59 -1.78 17.61
CA SER A 789 -38.14 -2.31 18.87
C SER A 789 -37.14 -2.40 20.02
N GLU A 790 -35.84 -2.24 19.75
CA GLU A 790 -34.78 -2.38 20.76
C GLU A 790 -34.61 -1.12 21.64
N ALA A 791 -34.39 -1.33 22.95
CA ALA A 791 -34.14 -0.26 23.90
C ALA A 791 -32.62 -0.02 24.06
N HIS A 792 -32.10 1.01 23.41
CA HIS A 792 -30.67 1.33 23.44
C HIS A 792 -30.34 2.34 24.56
N ARG A 793 -29.79 1.86 25.69
CA ARG A 793 -29.29 2.73 26.78
C ARG A 793 -27.85 3.17 26.52
N GLY A 794 -27.57 4.45 26.67
CA GLY A 794 -26.20 4.99 26.53
C GLY A 794 -25.67 5.10 25.09
N THR A 795 -26.50 4.81 24.08
CA THR A 795 -26.14 4.86 22.66
C THR A 795 -27.00 5.91 21.94
N LEU A 796 -26.39 6.69 21.04
CA LEU A 796 -27.10 7.62 20.16
C LEU A 796 -27.64 6.85 18.95
N ILE A 797 -28.95 6.85 18.76
CA ILE A 797 -29.61 6.15 17.67
C ILE A 797 -30.17 7.16 16.68
N PHE A 798 -29.75 7.06 15.41
CA PHE A 798 -30.35 7.81 14.32
C PHE A 798 -31.05 6.88 13.34
N ASN A 799 -32.38 6.95 13.28
CA ASN A 799 -33.14 6.29 12.22
C ASN A 799 -33.27 7.25 11.03
N GLY A 800 -32.43 7.08 10.02
CA GLY A 800 -32.45 7.85 8.78
C GLY A 800 -33.73 7.66 7.97
N VAL A 801 -34.45 6.56 8.13
CA VAL A 801 -35.72 6.29 7.42
C VAL A 801 -36.84 7.16 7.98
N THR A 802 -36.97 7.19 9.32
CA THR A 802 -38.04 7.92 10.01
C THR A 802 -37.63 9.33 10.42
N GLY A 803 -36.32 9.61 10.42
CA GLY A 803 -35.73 10.85 10.91
C GLY A 803 -35.63 10.94 12.43
N LYS A 804 -35.96 9.86 13.16
CA LYS A 804 -35.96 9.82 14.63
C LYS A 804 -34.53 9.78 15.16
N LEU A 805 -34.23 10.61 16.17
CA LEU A 805 -32.93 10.68 16.83
C LEU A 805 -33.11 10.53 18.34
N THR A 806 -32.49 9.51 18.94
CA THR A 806 -32.69 9.19 20.36
C THR A 806 -31.39 8.92 21.11
N PHE A 807 -31.32 9.30 22.38
CA PHE A 807 -30.23 8.94 23.28
C PHE A 807 -30.82 8.70 24.67
N SER A 808 -30.78 7.44 25.11
CA SER A 808 -31.47 7.01 26.34
C SER A 808 -32.96 7.43 26.33
N LYS A 809 -33.41 8.27 27.27
CA LYS A 809 -34.82 8.74 27.33
C LYS A 809 -35.12 9.97 26.46
N ARG A 810 -34.10 10.59 25.85
CA ARG A 810 -34.27 11.83 25.07
C ARG A 810 -34.55 11.49 23.61
N VAL A 811 -35.53 12.16 23.02
CA VAL A 811 -35.98 11.93 21.64
C VAL A 811 -36.17 13.26 20.92
N THR A 812 -35.74 13.33 19.68
CA THR A 812 -36.15 14.38 18.73
C THR A 812 -36.34 13.77 17.33
N SER A 813 -36.81 14.57 16.38
CA SER A 813 -36.97 14.14 15.00
C SER A 813 -36.46 15.21 14.05
N ILE A 814 -35.80 14.77 12.99
CA ILE A 814 -35.36 15.60 11.88
C ILE A 814 -36.13 15.13 10.66
N LYS A 815 -36.87 16.03 10.00
CA LYS A 815 -37.67 15.68 8.81
C LYS A 815 -36.82 14.92 7.78
N PRO A 816 -37.19 13.68 7.40
CA PRO A 816 -36.47 12.90 6.39
C PRO A 816 -36.31 13.68 5.08
N GLY A 817 -35.11 13.64 4.50
CA GLY A 817 -34.78 14.39 3.28
C GLY A 817 -34.72 15.90 3.45
N SER A 818 -34.75 16.44 4.68
CA SER A 818 -34.37 17.84 4.92
C SER A 818 -32.85 18.03 4.85
N ILE A 819 -32.39 19.28 4.73
CA ILE A 819 -30.96 19.61 4.74
C ILE A 819 -30.27 19.08 6.00
N LEU A 820 -30.87 19.26 7.18
CA LEU A 820 -30.29 18.77 8.44
C LEU A 820 -30.19 17.25 8.49
N HIS A 821 -31.19 16.56 7.94
CA HIS A 821 -31.23 15.10 7.87
C HIS A 821 -30.11 14.57 6.98
N ARG A 822 -29.92 15.16 5.79
CA ARG A 822 -28.84 14.79 4.87
C ARG A 822 -27.46 15.08 5.44
N ILE A 823 -27.26 16.23 6.11
CA ILE A 823 -25.98 16.54 6.77
C ILE A 823 -25.68 15.49 7.84
N LEU A 824 -26.65 15.16 8.71
CA LEU A 824 -26.43 14.19 9.78
C LEU A 824 -26.11 12.79 9.22
N ALA A 825 -26.86 12.34 8.21
CA ALA A 825 -26.60 11.07 7.54
C ALA A 825 -25.19 11.04 6.92
N CYS A 826 -24.77 12.13 6.28
CA CYS A 826 -23.43 12.27 5.71
C CYS A 826 -22.34 12.19 6.77
N LEU A 827 -22.45 12.97 7.85
CA LEU A 827 -21.44 13.01 8.92
C LEU A 827 -21.33 11.68 9.67
N LEU A 828 -22.45 10.98 9.90
CA LEU A 828 -22.44 9.67 10.56
C LEU A 828 -21.88 8.57 9.63
N SER A 829 -22.11 8.67 8.32
CA SER A 829 -21.55 7.74 7.33
C SER A 829 -20.05 7.87 7.15
N SER A 830 -19.53 9.09 7.28
CA SER A 830 -18.09 9.39 7.20
C SER A 830 -17.34 9.25 8.53
N PHE A 831 -18.03 9.01 9.64
CA PHE A 831 -17.40 8.97 10.96
C PHE A 831 -16.30 7.87 11.06
N PRO A 832 -15.13 8.15 11.67
CA PRO A 832 -14.77 9.37 12.42
C PRO A 832 -14.12 10.47 11.58
N GLU A 833 -14.00 10.27 10.27
CA GLU A 833 -13.28 11.16 9.37
C GLU A 833 -14.00 12.50 9.18
N ASP A 834 -13.20 13.54 8.94
CA ASP A 834 -13.70 14.85 8.58
C ASP A 834 -14.24 14.85 7.14
N VAL A 835 -15.26 15.68 6.91
CA VAL A 835 -15.92 15.85 5.61
C VAL A 835 -15.53 17.21 5.02
N PRO A 836 -14.93 17.27 3.83
CA PRO A 836 -14.66 18.52 3.13
C PRO A 836 -15.94 19.33 2.90
N LEU A 837 -15.88 20.64 3.14
CA LEU A 837 -17.03 21.53 3.05
C LEU A 837 -17.70 21.52 1.67
N GLU A 838 -16.88 21.49 0.61
CA GLU A 838 -17.33 21.41 -0.77
C GLU A 838 -18.10 20.10 -1.03
N ALA A 839 -17.50 18.95 -0.68
CA ALA A 839 -18.13 17.64 -0.84
C ALA A 839 -19.45 17.52 -0.05
N LEU A 840 -19.50 18.06 1.18
CA LEU A 840 -20.74 18.13 1.96
C LEU A 840 -21.79 18.97 1.24
N TYR A 841 -21.40 20.12 0.68
CA TYR A 841 -22.33 21.00 0.00
C TYR A 841 -22.94 20.33 -1.23
N GLU A 842 -22.10 19.75 -2.08
CA GLU A 842 -22.54 19.09 -3.31
C GLU A 842 -23.45 17.90 -3.01
N SER A 843 -23.13 17.10 -1.99
CA SER A 843 -23.94 15.96 -1.55
C SER A 843 -25.31 16.38 -0.98
N VAL A 844 -25.36 17.47 -0.20
CA VAL A 844 -26.58 17.86 0.53
C VAL A 844 -27.47 18.82 -0.26
N TRP A 845 -26.89 19.69 -1.09
CA TRP A 845 -27.61 20.71 -1.87
C TRP A 845 -27.71 20.39 -3.37
N GLY A 846 -26.86 19.51 -3.90
CA GLY A 846 -27.01 19.01 -5.28
C GLY A 846 -26.51 19.95 -6.38
N GLY A 847 -25.67 20.93 -6.04
CA GLY A 847 -25.08 21.89 -6.98
C GLY A 847 -23.62 22.18 -6.64
N LYS A 848 -22.87 22.71 -7.61
CA LYS A 848 -21.44 23.02 -7.47
C LYS A 848 -21.22 23.99 -6.30
N TYR A 849 -20.20 23.73 -5.50
CA TYR A 849 -19.88 24.59 -4.38
C TYR A 849 -19.36 25.95 -4.85
N GLU A 850 -20.04 27.02 -4.43
CA GLU A 850 -19.57 28.40 -4.59
C GLU A 850 -19.13 28.96 -3.24
N PRO A 851 -17.85 29.36 -3.07
CA PRO A 851 -17.30 29.75 -1.77
C PRO A 851 -18.06 30.87 -1.05
N GLU A 852 -18.58 31.87 -1.79
CA GLU A 852 -19.25 33.03 -1.23
C GLU A 852 -20.60 32.67 -0.55
N TYR A 853 -21.44 31.89 -1.23
CA TYR A 853 -22.78 31.55 -0.76
C TYR A 853 -22.85 30.19 -0.05
N GLY A 854 -22.10 29.20 -0.57
CA GLY A 854 -22.08 27.84 -0.06
C GLY A 854 -21.61 27.78 1.38
N ARG A 855 -20.53 28.51 1.72
CA ARG A 855 -20.00 28.56 3.10
C ARG A 855 -21.03 29.03 4.11
N MET A 856 -21.81 30.07 3.78
CA MET A 856 -22.84 30.62 4.67
C MET A 856 -24.02 29.68 4.83
N ALA A 857 -24.47 29.05 3.73
CA ALA A 857 -25.55 28.07 3.76
C ALA A 857 -25.20 26.87 4.64
N VAL A 858 -23.99 26.33 4.51
CA VAL A 858 -23.51 25.22 5.36
C VAL A 858 -23.42 25.66 6.81
N LYS A 859 -22.82 26.83 7.09
CA LYS A 859 -22.68 27.36 8.45
C LYS A 859 -24.04 27.46 9.18
N ALA A 860 -25.06 28.00 8.50
CA ALA A 860 -26.39 28.16 9.06
C ALA A 860 -27.11 26.80 9.29
N ALA A 861 -26.93 25.83 8.39
CA ALA A 861 -27.48 24.49 8.55
C ALA A 861 -26.78 23.73 9.69
N MET A 862 -25.45 23.82 9.77
CA MET A 862 -24.63 23.20 10.80
C MET A 862 -24.95 23.70 12.20
N LEU A 863 -25.14 25.02 12.37
CA LEU A 863 -25.55 25.58 13.66
C LEU A 863 -26.91 25.03 14.12
N ARG A 864 -27.86 24.87 13.19
CA ARG A 864 -29.17 24.26 13.46
C ARG A 864 -29.03 22.78 13.79
N LEU A 865 -28.22 22.03 13.05
CA LEU A 865 -27.98 20.62 13.31
C LEU A 865 -27.37 20.42 14.70
N ARG A 866 -26.32 21.19 15.03
CA ARG A 866 -25.66 21.19 16.34
C ARG A 866 -26.67 21.34 17.47
N LYS A 867 -27.53 22.36 17.40
CA LYS A 867 -28.59 22.59 18.40
C LYS A 867 -29.56 21.43 18.50
N THR A 868 -29.93 20.80 17.37
CA THR A 868 -30.86 19.66 17.36
C THR A 868 -30.25 18.40 17.96
N VAL A 869 -29.01 18.06 17.61
CA VAL A 869 -28.32 16.88 18.15
C VAL A 869 -28.04 17.05 19.64
N GLN A 870 -27.60 18.24 20.07
CA GLN A 870 -27.28 18.52 21.48
C GLN A 870 -28.49 18.48 22.43
N LYS A 871 -29.72 18.65 21.92
CA LYS A 871 -30.94 18.41 22.71
C LYS A 871 -31.04 16.97 23.18
N VAL A 872 -30.53 16.03 22.37
CA VAL A 872 -30.62 14.59 22.61
C VAL A 872 -29.35 14.05 23.25
N CYS A 873 -28.18 14.37 22.70
CA CYS A 873 -26.88 13.96 23.21
C CYS A 873 -26.02 15.21 23.51
N PRO A 874 -25.99 15.70 24.76
CA PRO A 874 -25.29 16.96 25.10
C PRO A 874 -23.79 16.96 24.83
N THR A 875 -23.17 15.78 24.90
CA THR A 875 -21.73 15.58 24.63
C THR A 875 -21.41 15.57 23.14
N ALA A 876 -22.41 15.43 22.26
CA ALA A 876 -22.19 15.50 20.83
C ALA A 876 -21.80 16.93 20.39
N ARG A 877 -20.76 17.02 19.57
CA ARG A 877 -20.31 18.28 18.97
C ARG A 877 -20.37 18.14 17.46
N VAL A 878 -20.83 19.20 16.82
CA VAL A 878 -20.89 19.31 15.37
C VAL A 878 -20.04 20.53 15.05
N GLU A 879 -18.85 20.28 14.53
CA GLU A 879 -17.79 21.27 14.32
C GLU A 879 -17.58 21.53 12.83
N GLY A 880 -17.14 22.73 12.50
CA GLY A 880 -16.73 23.09 11.15
C GLY A 880 -15.93 24.38 11.14
N PHE A 881 -15.18 24.60 10.05
CA PHE A 881 -14.38 25.80 9.76
C PHE A 881 -13.03 25.93 10.51
N GLY A 882 -12.19 24.88 10.49
CA GLY A 882 -10.74 25.04 10.63
C GLY A 882 -10.10 25.71 9.39
N ALA A 883 -8.77 25.90 9.39
CA ALA A 883 -8.01 26.50 8.29
C ALA A 883 -8.21 25.79 6.93
N GLU A 884 -8.59 24.51 6.97
CA GLU A 884 -8.71 23.64 5.78
C GLU A 884 -10.15 23.44 5.25
N GLY A 885 -11.17 24.11 5.82
CA GLY A 885 -12.54 23.99 5.27
C GLY A 885 -13.18 22.60 5.46
N GLN A 886 -12.96 21.98 6.62
CA GLN A 886 -13.49 20.66 7.00
C GLN A 886 -14.70 20.77 7.95
N VAL A 887 -15.53 19.72 7.98
CA VAL A 887 -16.74 19.59 8.80
C VAL A 887 -16.82 18.21 9.43
N ARG A 888 -17.14 18.12 10.73
CA ARG A 888 -17.17 16.83 11.45
C ARG A 888 -18.22 16.75 12.55
N ILE A 889 -18.55 15.52 12.94
CA ILE A 889 -19.31 15.22 14.15
C ILE A 889 -18.41 14.48 15.14
N ILE A 890 -18.37 14.95 16.38
CA ILE A 890 -17.64 14.34 17.49
C ILE A 890 -18.68 13.74 18.43
N LEU A 891 -18.53 12.44 18.70
CA LEU A 891 -19.39 11.67 19.58
C LEU A 891 -18.54 10.98 20.65
N GLU A 892 -18.71 11.37 21.91
CA GLU A 892 -18.04 10.73 23.06
C GLU A 892 -18.78 9.45 23.52
N SER A 893 -20.01 9.25 23.04
CA SER A 893 -20.84 8.08 23.30
C SER A 893 -20.99 7.24 22.05
N PRO A 894 -21.17 5.92 22.17
CA PRO A 894 -21.40 5.06 21.02
C PRO A 894 -22.67 5.49 20.26
N PHE A 895 -22.70 5.26 18.95
CA PHE A 895 -23.86 5.51 18.12
C PHE A 895 -24.17 4.35 17.17
N GLU A 896 -25.44 4.23 16.83
CA GLU A 896 -25.91 3.43 15.70
C GLU A 896 -26.80 4.29 14.79
N ALA A 897 -26.57 4.23 13.49
CA ALA A 897 -27.40 4.90 12.50
C ALA A 897 -27.90 3.88 11.47
N ILE A 898 -29.20 3.85 11.20
CA ILE A 898 -29.79 3.03 10.14
C ILE A 898 -30.27 3.95 9.02
N LEU A 899 -29.68 3.84 7.83
CA LEU A 899 -29.91 4.74 6.69
C LEU A 899 -30.66 4.08 5.55
#